data_AF-A0A2E9NK00-F1
#
_entry.id   AF-A0A2E9NK00-F1
#
_cell.length_a   1.000
_cell.length_b   1.000
_cell.length_c   1.000
_cell.angle_alpha   90.00
_cell.angle_beta   90.00
_cell.angle_gamma   90.00
#
_symmetry.space_group_name_H-M   'P 1'
#
loop_
_entity.id
_entity.type
_entity.pdbx_description
1 polymer ?
#
loop_
_entity_poly.entity_id
_entity_poly.type
_entity_poly.pdbx_seq_one_letter_code
_entity_poly.pdbx_strand_id
1 'polypeptide(L)'
;MPADVSRLHRVALGVAALAACLFIGALTWRLAGPSGGDDPTASGRTAFAIFERTVVPVLNRRCSNCHGVDTATDALMRETSDNEHLLRWVVGDDGRIATPAHVELAYTRSRVGWNEAAEFKPLDLESPAPASPFARAPLAPGYSGYMRGHPTMFSSPDDADYQAIVAWIDAEREVRGEALRQAESEAERFFSEQVTPILTRKTCFGANCHGPLAFNDLKLDAGIPALRERFTPAINHFNRQAMLGDVTRLVHLAGDITQSKQLLKNIPVSQGGIVHKGGNNFFDKGDPDYRVLESWLRLEAQELSDRTGTTIGEQRGLLFVRRPRSTPERFFEDASFMPGGDLFWLAADGEINLTAALHPGRPADVRAPEVSYDATKVAFAMRRGDAEPFNVWEIDLASRAARQLTYSADPDVHFLEPLYVPDPDDDAGDDLSRVSLVVVSNLADEWAQSSPEGILGEADGGTRSSIVDGQLRERPGTFDGRHVRIVRGTNAGEVRRITAQDIGSLTVDRPFSRASDSTTHYVIESGPRMAPKYDAYRMRLAEPGGEVEAFNDTLARMTFSPSQTRRPVMRSSGEVMFTFLRTGWQSGRPFFNASLFRQHVDGSNFHTHNGNRSGVPIHADSRELPNGLEIRVGRDADSYWGGMLILSDHQFGINIEPDNPVDDLDHPWADGPPASSQHRFVPGWLALDPDVTFRGVSPGGAYRDPRPLPDGSVVVAHAPGPVDLADPEASPNFDIVRLVPDPAFQSDDGFRAGQYRREVVVSGPAAELWPTPIVVRPKESVAKKLKTEESVFGPIQTVRSFAGYPEGTPAVVQVFDHFLLDAFFEQITPAGRRRLALPVNPATGEVTPEVDRVEYVRIVGVRPQHEGDSGPPQRFMIAEAPLEADGSFYAMTPSGVGFDLQSLNSRRMALRSPNRWLYAHPGEKHTLAIPRALFPQTCGGCHGALTGEPVDTLRQPDGVTSASLTEASWDLERHRKRRPVNDAPDGVVQLTTVYFDRDIRPILQARCVSCHSPGRAGTTLNLNGEQAFEALRELVDHREALSSRSYLVEKLTGLELYAARTLSGDAPHPSERPLAEEELVTIIRWIDLGASRHNDEATP
;
A
#
# COMPACT_ATOMS: atom_id res chain seq x y z
N MET A 1 32.26 10.87 59.91
CA MET A 1 31.41 11.82 60.69
C MET A 1 29.96 11.50 60.36
N PRO A 2 29.08 11.26 61.35
CA PRO A 2 27.79 10.64 61.10
C PRO A 2 26.80 11.67 60.57
N ALA A 3 26.16 11.33 59.45
CA ALA A 3 25.04 12.08 58.90
C ALA A 3 23.73 11.57 59.50
N ASP A 4 23.01 12.55 60.04
CA ASP A 4 21.73 12.60 60.71
C ASP A 4 20.62 11.69 60.12
N VAL A 5 20.23 10.68 60.91
CA VAL A 5 19.18 9.67 60.62
C VAL A 5 17.76 10.23 60.80
N SER A 6 17.59 11.52 61.12
CA SER A 6 16.26 12.08 61.42
C SER A 6 15.40 12.48 60.20
N ARG A 7 15.94 12.51 58.97
CA ARG A 7 15.16 12.86 57.76
C ARG A 7 14.46 11.69 57.07
N LEU A 8 14.99 10.47 57.17
CA LEU A 8 14.41 9.29 56.51
C LEU A 8 13.10 8.82 57.17
N HIS A 9 12.92 9.03 58.48
CA HIS A 9 11.68 8.68 59.17
C HIS A 9 10.51 9.65 58.91
N ARG A 10 10.78 10.91 58.54
CA ARG A 10 9.71 11.87 58.21
C ARG A 10 9.23 11.76 56.75
N VAL A 11 10.09 11.31 55.84
CA VAL A 11 9.69 11.00 54.45
C VAL A 11 8.93 9.68 54.40
N ALA A 12 9.34 8.66 55.16
CA ALA A 12 8.62 7.37 55.22
C ALA A 12 7.21 7.49 55.81
N LEU A 13 6.99 8.32 56.84
CA LEU A 13 5.64 8.59 57.36
C LEU A 13 4.81 9.50 56.44
N GLY A 14 5.44 10.41 55.68
CA GLY A 14 4.75 11.23 54.68
C GLY A 14 4.31 10.42 53.46
N VAL A 15 5.12 9.46 53.00
CA VAL A 15 4.80 8.56 51.89
C VAL A 15 3.77 7.51 52.31
N ALA A 16 3.80 7.01 53.55
CA ALA A 16 2.75 6.12 54.05
C ALA A 16 1.40 6.82 54.24
N ALA A 17 1.39 8.10 54.65
CA ALA A 17 0.17 8.91 54.74
C ALA A 17 -0.38 9.30 53.36
N LEU A 18 0.48 9.62 52.39
CA LEU A 18 0.05 9.83 51.00
C LEU A 18 -0.43 8.53 50.36
N ALA A 19 0.23 7.40 50.61
CA ALA A 19 -0.20 6.09 50.11
C ALA A 19 -1.52 5.66 50.74
N ALA A 20 -1.78 5.95 52.02
CA ALA A 20 -3.07 5.68 52.67
C ALA A 20 -4.19 6.63 52.18
N CYS A 21 -3.89 7.90 51.93
CA CYS A 21 -4.84 8.83 51.30
C CYS A 21 -5.12 8.49 49.82
N LEU A 22 -4.12 8.00 49.09
CA LEU A 22 -4.27 7.49 47.73
C LEU A 22 -4.98 6.14 47.68
N PHE A 23 -4.78 5.26 48.68
CA PHE A 23 -5.52 4.00 48.79
C PHE A 23 -6.97 4.22 49.21
N ILE A 24 -7.25 5.12 50.15
CA ILE A 24 -8.63 5.48 50.53
C ILE A 24 -9.30 6.25 49.39
N GLY A 25 -8.56 7.16 48.72
CA GLY A 25 -9.01 7.85 47.50
C GLY A 25 -9.33 6.87 46.36
N ALA A 26 -8.45 5.92 46.07
CA ALA A 26 -8.63 4.90 45.03
C ALA A 26 -9.70 3.85 45.40
N LEU A 27 -9.92 3.58 46.69
CA LEU A 27 -11.00 2.69 47.13
C LEU A 27 -12.36 3.42 47.12
N THR A 28 -12.41 4.73 47.35
CA THR A 28 -13.61 5.55 47.10
C THR A 28 -13.87 5.78 45.61
N TRP A 29 -12.82 5.78 44.76
CA TRP A 29 -12.94 5.89 43.30
C TRP A 29 -13.21 4.55 42.60
N ARG A 30 -12.95 3.41 43.26
CA ARG A 30 -13.33 2.06 42.75
C ARG A 30 -14.68 1.56 43.28
N LEU A 31 -15.19 2.16 44.37
CA LEU A 31 -16.56 1.91 44.88
C LEU A 31 -17.58 2.94 44.38
N ALA A 32 -17.12 4.03 43.76
CA ALA A 32 -17.91 4.84 42.84
C ALA A 32 -17.51 4.42 41.42
N GLY A 33 -18.37 3.65 40.73
CA GLY A 33 -18.27 3.50 39.28
C GLY A 33 -18.28 4.87 38.57
N PRO A 34 -18.13 4.94 37.24
CA PRO A 34 -18.17 6.21 36.53
C PRO A 34 -19.38 6.99 37.04
N SER A 35 -19.12 8.15 37.64
CA SER A 35 -20.19 8.99 38.15
C SER A 35 -21.00 9.43 36.95
N GLY A 36 -22.07 8.68 36.67
CA GLY A 36 -23.23 9.13 35.93
C GLY A 36 -23.78 10.35 36.66
N GLY A 37 -23.18 11.49 36.37
CA GLY A 37 -23.65 12.80 36.75
C GLY A 37 -24.57 13.36 35.67
N ASP A 38 -25.53 12.56 35.18
CA ASP A 38 -26.77 13.12 34.65
C ASP A 38 -27.57 13.56 35.88
N ASP A 39 -27.46 14.84 36.23
CA ASP A 39 -28.30 15.51 37.22
C ASP A 39 -29.79 15.18 36.93
N PRO A 40 -30.55 14.55 37.85
CA PRO A 40 -31.95 14.21 37.61
C PRO A 40 -32.81 15.45 37.82
N THR A 41 -32.70 16.41 36.89
CA THR A 41 -33.72 17.40 36.67
C THR A 41 -35.05 16.71 36.34
N ALA A 42 -36.18 17.36 36.63
CA ALA A 42 -37.50 16.86 36.25
C ALA A 42 -37.62 16.56 34.74
N SER A 43 -36.75 17.17 33.91
CA SER A 43 -36.68 17.00 32.46
C SER A 43 -35.99 15.69 32.04
N GLY A 44 -34.92 15.24 32.72
CA GLY A 44 -34.23 13.97 32.42
C GLY A 44 -35.11 12.72 32.60
N ARG A 45 -36.04 12.76 33.56
CA ARG A 45 -37.06 11.70 33.76
C ARG A 45 -38.11 11.67 32.65
N THR A 46 -38.34 12.78 31.95
CA THR A 46 -39.32 12.86 30.85
C THR A 46 -38.85 12.18 29.57
N ALA A 47 -37.58 12.34 29.16
CA ALA A 47 -37.06 11.68 27.96
C ALA A 47 -36.99 10.16 28.14
N PHE A 48 -36.52 9.68 29.30
CA PHE A 48 -36.57 8.27 29.66
C PHE A 48 -38.00 7.71 29.68
N ALA A 49 -38.95 8.42 30.29
CA ALA A 49 -40.35 7.99 30.32
C ALA A 49 -41.00 7.95 28.92
N ILE A 50 -40.60 8.86 28.01
CA ILE A 50 -41.00 8.80 26.60
C ILE A 50 -40.39 7.56 25.95
N PHE A 51 -39.08 7.31 26.12
CA PHE A 51 -38.41 6.14 25.58
C PHE A 51 -39.07 4.83 26.02
N GLU A 52 -39.27 4.64 27.33
CA GLU A 52 -39.91 3.46 27.90
C GLU A 52 -41.32 3.27 27.33
N ARG A 53 -42.13 4.33 27.28
CA ARG A 53 -43.54 4.24 26.88
C ARG A 53 -43.74 4.10 25.38
N THR A 54 -42.91 4.73 24.55
CA THR A 54 -43.16 4.86 23.10
C THR A 54 -42.08 4.23 22.24
N VAL A 55 -40.81 4.20 22.65
CA VAL A 55 -39.72 3.64 21.84
C VAL A 55 -39.50 2.15 22.11
N VAL A 56 -39.52 1.69 23.36
CA VAL A 56 -39.39 0.25 23.67
C VAL A 56 -40.40 -0.64 22.93
N PRO A 57 -41.70 -0.26 22.82
CA PRO A 57 -42.64 -1.02 22.00
C PRO A 57 -42.25 -1.09 20.51
N VAL A 58 -41.62 -0.04 19.96
CA VAL A 58 -41.12 -0.02 18.58
C VAL A 58 -39.93 -0.96 18.43
N LEU A 59 -38.96 -0.89 19.35
CA LEU A 59 -37.80 -1.78 19.37
C LEU A 59 -38.23 -3.25 19.39
N ASN A 60 -39.16 -3.61 20.28
CA ASN A 60 -39.69 -4.96 20.39
C ASN A 60 -40.42 -5.43 19.12
N ARG A 61 -41.14 -4.54 18.42
CA ARG A 61 -41.89 -4.91 17.21
C ARG A 61 -41.02 -5.02 15.96
N ARG A 62 -40.03 -4.14 15.81
CA ARG A 62 -39.32 -3.96 14.54
C ARG A 62 -37.83 -4.26 14.64
N CYS A 63 -37.16 -3.90 15.73
CA CYS A 63 -35.69 -3.90 15.79
C CYS A 63 -35.11 -5.13 16.50
N SER A 64 -35.80 -5.73 17.47
CA SER A 64 -35.27 -6.82 18.30
C SER A 64 -34.96 -8.11 17.52
N ASN A 65 -35.54 -8.32 16.34
CA ASN A 65 -35.18 -9.48 15.51
C ASN A 65 -33.72 -9.44 15.03
N CYS A 66 -33.17 -8.24 14.83
CA CYS A 66 -31.79 -8.06 14.38
C CYS A 66 -30.87 -7.58 15.51
N HIS A 67 -31.38 -6.81 16.46
CA HIS A 67 -30.60 -6.19 17.55
C HIS A 67 -30.78 -6.88 18.91
N GLY A 68 -31.78 -7.75 19.07
CA GLY A 68 -32.05 -8.44 20.33
C GLY A 68 -31.02 -9.54 20.60
N VAL A 69 -30.59 -9.63 21.86
CA VAL A 69 -29.70 -10.67 22.38
C VAL A 69 -30.24 -11.17 23.72
N ASP A 70 -30.09 -12.47 24.01
CA ASP A 70 -30.47 -12.99 25.33
C ASP A 70 -29.47 -12.54 26.42
N THR A 71 -29.84 -12.78 27.69
CA THR A 71 -29.04 -12.33 28.84
C THR A 71 -27.66 -13.00 28.90
N ALA A 72 -27.55 -14.24 28.42
CA ALA A 72 -26.28 -14.98 28.43
C ALA A 72 -25.31 -14.41 27.37
N THR A 73 -25.83 -14.13 26.17
CA THR A 73 -25.11 -13.49 25.07
C THR A 73 -24.68 -12.08 25.45
N ASP A 74 -25.52 -11.31 26.13
CA ASP A 74 -25.16 -9.98 26.63
C ASP A 74 -24.04 -10.01 27.66
N ALA A 75 -24.10 -10.94 28.62
CA ALA A 75 -23.02 -11.11 29.61
C ALA A 75 -21.69 -11.44 28.93
N LEU A 76 -21.72 -12.31 27.93
CA LEU A 76 -20.56 -12.72 27.14
C LEU A 76 -19.98 -11.57 26.29
N MET A 77 -20.84 -10.72 25.69
CA MET A 77 -20.40 -9.52 24.98
C MET A 77 -19.69 -8.52 25.90
N ARG A 78 -20.09 -8.42 27.17
CA ARG A 78 -19.45 -7.54 28.17
C ARG A 78 -18.09 -8.03 28.67
N GLU A 79 -17.79 -9.32 28.51
CA GLU A 79 -16.47 -9.86 28.87
C GLU A 79 -15.38 -9.45 27.86
N THR A 80 -15.76 -8.96 26.68
CA THR A 80 -14.86 -8.48 25.63
C THR A 80 -15.01 -6.97 25.43
N SER A 81 -13.96 -6.19 25.66
CA SER A 81 -13.95 -4.71 25.50
C SER A 81 -14.49 -4.24 24.13
N ASP A 82 -14.25 -5.04 23.09
CA ASP A 82 -14.55 -4.66 21.70
C ASP A 82 -16.05 -4.71 21.37
N ASN A 83 -16.89 -5.39 22.16
CA ASN A 83 -18.31 -5.61 21.85
C ASN A 83 -19.30 -4.86 22.75
N GLU A 84 -18.84 -4.25 23.85
CA GLU A 84 -19.69 -3.59 24.84
C GLU A 84 -20.56 -2.47 24.23
N HIS A 85 -20.10 -1.90 23.12
CA HIS A 85 -20.74 -0.76 22.46
C HIS A 85 -21.67 -1.14 21.29
N LEU A 86 -21.82 -2.43 20.91
CA LEU A 86 -22.76 -2.85 19.85
C LEU A 86 -24.17 -2.37 20.22
N LEU A 87 -24.91 -1.83 19.25
CA LEU A 87 -26.32 -1.45 19.45
C LEU A 87 -27.17 -2.73 19.58
N ARG A 88 -27.24 -3.28 20.79
CA ARG A 88 -27.91 -4.54 21.14
C ARG A 88 -28.81 -4.39 22.35
N TRP A 89 -29.98 -5.02 22.30
CA TRP A 89 -30.98 -4.97 23.37
C TRP A 89 -31.08 -6.32 24.07
N VAL A 90 -31.05 -6.33 25.41
CA VAL A 90 -31.29 -7.57 26.16
C VAL A 90 -32.77 -7.89 26.12
N VAL A 91 -33.10 -9.03 25.53
CA VAL A 91 -34.46 -9.52 25.39
C VAL A 91 -34.67 -10.79 26.22
N GLY A 92 -35.90 -11.00 26.69
CA GLY A 92 -36.31 -12.25 27.32
C GLY A 92 -36.56 -13.36 26.29
N ASP A 93 -37.00 -14.52 26.77
CA ASP A 93 -37.30 -15.69 25.93
C ASP A 93 -38.39 -15.43 24.87
N ASP A 94 -39.22 -14.40 25.06
CA ASP A 94 -40.24 -13.96 24.10
C ASP A 94 -39.70 -12.98 23.04
N GLY A 95 -38.40 -12.70 23.03
CA GLY A 95 -37.72 -11.77 22.14
C GLY A 95 -37.98 -10.30 22.46
N ARG A 96 -38.48 -9.97 23.66
CA ARG A 96 -38.82 -8.59 24.06
C ARG A 96 -37.99 -8.07 25.23
N ILE A 97 -37.75 -6.77 25.19
CA ILE A 97 -37.27 -5.96 26.31
C ILE A 97 -38.44 -5.86 27.31
N ALA A 98 -38.34 -6.55 28.44
CA ALA A 98 -39.46 -6.74 29.37
C ALA A 98 -39.19 -6.32 30.82
N THR A 99 -37.93 -6.25 31.26
CA THR A 99 -37.59 -5.86 32.64
C THR A 99 -37.17 -4.39 32.72
N PRO A 100 -37.42 -3.69 33.85
CA PRO A 100 -36.98 -2.30 34.02
C PRO A 100 -35.47 -2.12 33.78
N ALA A 101 -34.65 -3.10 34.22
CA ALA A 101 -33.21 -3.09 34.00
C ALA A 101 -32.83 -3.19 32.52
N HIS A 102 -33.55 -4.01 31.73
CA HIS A 102 -33.30 -4.11 30.28
C HIS A 102 -33.76 -2.84 29.55
N VAL A 103 -34.83 -2.19 29.99
CA VAL A 103 -35.29 -0.90 29.45
C VAL A 103 -34.23 0.19 29.70
N GLU A 104 -33.69 0.28 30.92
CA GLU A 104 -32.65 1.24 31.28
C GLU A 104 -31.35 1.02 30.48
N LEU A 105 -30.98 -0.24 30.29
CA LEU A 105 -29.84 -0.60 29.45
C LEU A 105 -30.07 -0.25 27.98
N ALA A 106 -31.27 -0.52 27.45
CA ALA A 106 -31.63 -0.17 26.08
C ALA A 106 -31.62 1.36 25.87
N TYR A 107 -32.12 2.12 26.84
CA TYR A 107 -32.05 3.58 26.81
C TYR A 107 -30.59 4.06 26.76
N THR A 108 -29.74 3.51 27.62
CA THR A 108 -28.32 3.86 27.69
C THR A 108 -27.59 3.57 26.38
N ARG A 109 -27.76 2.36 25.83
CA ARG A 109 -27.13 1.95 24.56
C ARG A 109 -27.67 2.70 23.34
N SER A 110 -28.90 3.21 23.40
CA SER A 110 -29.44 4.07 22.34
C SER A 110 -28.77 5.46 22.32
N ARG A 111 -28.12 5.88 23.42
CA ARG A 111 -27.49 7.21 23.59
C ARG A 111 -25.98 7.19 23.35
N VAL A 112 -25.31 6.07 23.57
CA VAL A 112 -23.84 5.97 23.58
C VAL A 112 -23.34 5.21 22.33
N GLY A 113 -22.30 5.75 21.68
CA GLY A 113 -21.65 5.15 20.51
C GLY A 113 -20.47 4.23 20.87
N TRP A 114 -19.78 3.75 19.83
CA TRP A 114 -18.58 2.91 19.93
C TRP A 114 -17.34 3.71 20.34
N ASN A 115 -16.99 3.72 21.63
CA ASN A 115 -15.77 4.35 22.20
C ASN A 115 -15.57 5.87 21.92
N GLU A 116 -14.53 6.48 22.49
CA GLU A 116 -14.24 7.92 22.39
C GLU A 116 -13.80 8.38 20.98
N ALA A 117 -13.51 7.45 20.06
CA ALA A 117 -13.14 7.69 18.66
C ALA A 117 -14.27 7.35 17.66
N ALA A 118 -15.52 7.19 18.13
CA ALA A 118 -16.62 6.51 17.41
C ALA A 118 -16.88 6.95 15.95
N GLU A 119 -16.72 5.99 15.02
CA GLU A 119 -17.26 6.04 13.65
C GLU A 119 -18.80 5.93 13.58
N PHE A 120 -19.51 5.61 14.68
CA PHE A 120 -20.97 5.56 14.72
C PHE A 120 -21.56 5.99 16.08
N LYS A 121 -22.25 7.13 16.09
CA LYS A 121 -23.06 7.64 17.22
C LYS A 121 -24.54 7.40 16.90
N PRO A 122 -25.27 6.51 17.60
CA PRO A 122 -26.66 6.23 17.29
C PRO A 122 -27.55 7.48 17.37
N LEU A 123 -27.29 8.33 18.37
CA LEU A 123 -28.05 9.54 18.65
C LEU A 123 -27.24 10.80 18.29
N ASP A 124 -27.64 11.49 17.23
CA ASP A 124 -27.19 12.85 16.91
C ASP A 124 -28.26 13.86 17.34
N LEU A 125 -27.86 14.81 18.18
CA LEU A 125 -28.70 15.87 18.74
C LEU A 125 -28.31 17.26 18.23
N GLU A 126 -27.19 17.38 17.51
CA GLU A 126 -26.77 18.61 16.82
C GLU A 126 -27.51 18.77 15.49
N SER A 127 -28.23 17.74 15.04
CA SER A 127 -29.11 17.76 13.88
C SER A 127 -30.59 17.60 14.25
N PRO A 128 -31.53 17.99 13.37
CA PRO A 128 -32.95 17.66 13.53
C PRO A 128 -33.15 16.15 13.71
N ALA A 129 -34.11 15.74 14.53
CA ALA A 129 -34.32 14.34 14.91
C ALA A 129 -34.37 13.33 13.72
N PRO A 130 -35.00 13.63 12.56
CA PRO A 130 -34.96 12.77 11.38
C PRO A 130 -33.57 12.50 10.79
N ALA A 131 -32.57 13.34 11.10
CA ALA A 131 -31.20 13.19 10.65
C ALA A 131 -30.35 12.28 11.55
N SER A 132 -30.80 12.06 12.78
CA SER A 132 -30.13 11.17 13.72
C SER A 132 -30.06 9.75 13.16
N PRO A 133 -28.90 9.07 13.19
CA PRO A 133 -28.74 7.73 12.62
C PRO A 133 -29.79 6.71 13.11
N PHE A 134 -30.21 6.81 14.37
CA PHE A 134 -31.26 5.96 14.95
C PHE A 134 -32.62 6.08 14.24
N ALA A 135 -32.97 7.26 13.74
CA ALA A 135 -34.19 7.49 12.97
C ALA A 135 -33.96 7.29 11.46
N ARG A 136 -32.82 7.77 10.96
CA ARG A 136 -32.52 7.85 9.53
C ARG A 136 -32.22 6.50 8.89
N ALA A 137 -31.38 5.67 9.52
CA ALA A 137 -30.95 4.38 8.97
C ALA A 137 -32.12 3.39 8.69
N PRO A 138 -33.11 3.24 9.58
CA PRO A 138 -34.26 2.35 9.33
C PRO A 138 -35.33 2.92 8.39
N LEU A 139 -35.26 4.21 8.02
CA LEU A 139 -36.25 4.85 7.16
C LEU A 139 -36.00 4.54 5.68
N ALA A 140 -37.08 4.28 4.93
CA ALA A 140 -37.02 3.91 3.53
C ALA A 140 -36.13 4.87 2.71
N PRO A 141 -35.26 4.36 1.80
CA PRO A 141 -34.24 5.17 1.13
C PRO A 141 -34.78 6.39 0.36
N GLY A 142 -36.00 6.30 -0.17
CA GLY A 142 -36.67 7.42 -0.85
C GLY A 142 -36.92 8.64 0.06
N TYR A 143 -36.93 8.46 1.38
CA TYR A 143 -37.16 9.51 2.38
C TYR A 143 -35.91 9.83 3.20
N SER A 144 -35.07 8.84 3.49
CA SER A 144 -33.83 9.03 4.26
C SER A 144 -32.66 9.53 3.41
N GLY A 145 -32.71 9.28 2.09
CA GLY A 145 -31.59 9.48 1.17
C GLY A 145 -30.37 8.62 1.51
N TYR A 146 -30.53 7.70 2.46
CA TYR A 146 -29.49 6.91 3.07
C TYR A 146 -29.56 5.49 2.53
N MET A 147 -28.48 5.05 1.89
CA MET A 147 -28.39 3.76 1.18
C MET A 147 -27.40 2.80 1.85
N ARG A 148 -27.00 3.01 3.11
CA ARG A 148 -26.21 1.97 3.80
C ARG A 148 -27.11 0.76 4.07
N GLY A 149 -26.53 -0.44 4.04
CA GLY A 149 -27.21 -1.74 4.05
C GLY A 149 -28.04 -2.10 5.29
N HIS A 150 -28.79 -1.16 5.88
CA HIS A 150 -29.80 -1.42 6.89
C HIS A 150 -31.15 -1.70 6.21
N PRO A 151 -31.93 -2.71 6.65
CA PRO A 151 -33.25 -2.99 6.10
C PRO A 151 -34.23 -1.83 6.34
N THR A 152 -35.16 -1.62 5.43
CA THR A 152 -36.24 -0.65 5.63
C THR A 152 -37.18 -1.14 6.71
N MET A 153 -37.21 -0.45 7.86
CA MET A 153 -38.14 -0.74 8.96
C MET A 153 -39.30 0.25 9.01
N PHE A 154 -39.12 1.47 8.49
CA PHE A 154 -40.16 2.49 8.37
C PHE A 154 -40.34 2.86 6.90
N SER A 155 -41.54 2.62 6.36
CA SER A 155 -41.83 2.87 4.94
C SER A 155 -42.02 4.34 4.60
N SER A 156 -42.31 5.19 5.59
CA SER A 156 -42.62 6.61 5.44
C SER A 156 -42.33 7.38 6.74
N PRO A 157 -42.00 8.68 6.68
CA PRO A 157 -41.98 9.56 7.84
C PRO A 157 -43.31 9.63 8.60
N ASP A 158 -44.44 9.32 7.95
CA ASP A 158 -45.77 9.35 8.59
C ASP A 158 -46.06 8.10 9.45
N ASP A 159 -45.16 7.12 9.49
CA ASP A 159 -45.31 5.92 10.32
C ASP A 159 -45.33 6.32 11.81
N ALA A 160 -46.35 5.87 12.54
CA ALA A 160 -46.51 6.18 13.96
C ALA A 160 -45.33 5.69 14.81
N ASP A 161 -44.71 4.57 14.43
CA ASP A 161 -43.54 4.03 15.12
C ASP A 161 -42.29 4.89 14.85
N TYR A 162 -42.17 5.46 13.65
CA TYR A 162 -41.10 6.41 13.31
C TYR A 162 -41.26 7.72 14.09
N GLN A 163 -42.48 8.25 14.14
CA GLN A 163 -42.80 9.48 14.90
C GLN A 163 -42.53 9.33 16.40
N ALA A 164 -42.71 8.13 16.96
CA ALA A 164 -42.36 7.84 18.36
C ALA A 164 -40.84 7.95 18.61
N ILE A 165 -40.01 7.52 17.66
CA ILE A 165 -38.54 7.67 17.73
C ILE A 165 -38.16 9.15 17.61
N VAL A 166 -38.70 9.86 16.61
CA VAL A 166 -38.42 11.29 16.40
C VAL A 166 -38.76 12.12 17.65
N ALA A 167 -39.95 11.89 18.23
CA ALA A 167 -40.40 12.60 19.43
C ALA A 167 -39.50 12.33 20.65
N TRP A 168 -38.97 11.11 20.79
CA TRP A 168 -38.00 10.81 21.84
C TRP A 168 -36.67 11.54 21.63
N ILE A 169 -36.15 11.56 20.40
CA ILE A 169 -34.88 12.26 20.08
C ILE A 169 -35.03 13.77 20.33
N ASP A 170 -36.16 14.36 19.95
CA ASP A 170 -36.45 15.77 20.24
C ASP A 170 -36.50 16.04 21.75
N ALA A 171 -37.06 15.12 22.54
CA ALA A 171 -37.07 15.21 24.00
C ALA A 171 -35.65 15.08 24.59
N GLU A 172 -34.79 14.18 24.09
CA GLU A 172 -33.38 14.10 24.51
C GLU A 172 -32.65 15.42 24.27
N ARG A 173 -32.84 16.04 23.10
CA ARG A 173 -32.20 17.32 22.76
C ARG A 173 -32.65 18.43 23.71
N GLU A 174 -33.95 18.53 23.96
CA GLU A 174 -34.52 19.53 24.89
C GLU A 174 -33.97 19.35 26.31
N VAL A 175 -33.88 18.11 26.79
CA VAL A 175 -33.35 17.79 28.12
C VAL A 175 -31.88 18.19 28.26
N ARG A 176 -31.06 17.94 27.24
CA ARG A 176 -29.63 18.24 27.27
C ARG A 176 -29.30 19.69 26.94
N GLY A 177 -30.27 20.45 26.43
CA GLY A 177 -30.07 21.84 26.01
C GLY A 177 -29.12 21.96 24.81
N GLU A 178 -29.00 20.90 23.99
CA GLU A 178 -28.12 20.89 22.83
C GLU A 178 -28.72 21.74 21.70
N ALA A 179 -27.92 22.67 21.17
CA ALA A 179 -28.31 23.52 20.05
C ALA A 179 -28.01 22.82 18.72
N LEU A 180 -28.83 23.10 17.70
CA LEU A 180 -28.53 22.63 16.35
C LEU A 180 -27.24 23.27 15.84
N ARG A 181 -26.41 22.47 15.16
CA ARG A 181 -25.18 22.92 14.50
C ARG A 181 -25.48 24.06 13.53
N GLN A 182 -24.59 25.05 13.50
CA GLN A 182 -24.61 26.14 12.52
C GLN A 182 -23.33 26.11 11.68
N ALA A 183 -23.36 26.71 10.50
CA ALA A 183 -22.16 26.87 9.67
C ALA A 183 -21.21 27.88 10.31
N GLU A 184 -19.96 27.48 10.54
CA GLU A 184 -19.00 28.20 11.38
C GLU A 184 -18.22 29.23 10.56
N SER A 185 -17.77 28.85 9.35
CA SER A 185 -16.93 29.70 8.50
C SER A 185 -17.65 30.32 7.30
N GLU A 186 -17.03 31.32 6.68
CA GLU A 186 -17.53 31.90 5.42
C GLU A 186 -17.51 30.88 4.28
N ALA A 187 -16.44 30.08 4.17
CA ALA A 187 -16.33 29.02 3.17
C ALA A 187 -17.41 27.95 3.35
N GLU A 188 -17.72 27.57 4.59
CA GLU A 188 -18.78 26.59 4.89
C GLU A 188 -20.18 27.11 4.54
N ARG A 189 -20.48 28.37 4.89
CA ARG A 189 -21.75 29.01 4.48
C ARG A 189 -21.86 29.08 2.96
N PHE A 190 -20.79 29.50 2.28
CA PHE A 190 -20.75 29.57 0.82
C PHE A 190 -20.96 28.19 0.19
N PHE A 191 -20.32 27.14 0.74
CA PHE A 191 -20.49 25.77 0.27
C PHE A 191 -21.95 25.33 0.35
N SER A 192 -22.58 25.52 1.52
CA SER A 192 -23.99 25.18 1.76
C SER A 192 -24.93 25.92 0.81
N GLU A 193 -24.74 27.22 0.64
CA GLU A 193 -25.67 28.08 -0.11
C GLU A 193 -25.47 28.05 -1.62
N GLN A 194 -24.24 27.83 -2.10
CA GLN A 194 -23.88 27.98 -3.51
C GLN A 194 -23.38 26.69 -4.15
N VAL A 195 -22.59 25.87 -3.44
CA VAL A 195 -21.99 24.65 -3.99
C VAL A 195 -22.94 23.45 -3.91
N THR A 196 -23.56 23.17 -2.77
CA THR A 196 -24.52 22.06 -2.60
C THR A 196 -25.67 22.09 -3.63
N PRO A 197 -26.26 23.25 -3.98
CA PRO A 197 -27.24 23.33 -5.06
C PRO A 197 -26.69 22.93 -6.44
N ILE A 198 -25.44 23.26 -6.76
CA ILE A 198 -24.79 22.86 -8.01
C ILE A 198 -24.64 21.33 -8.04
N LEU A 199 -24.09 20.75 -6.98
CA LEU A 199 -23.92 19.28 -6.86
C LEU A 199 -25.25 18.53 -7.01
N THR A 200 -26.34 19.12 -6.51
CA THR A 200 -27.69 18.57 -6.66
C THR A 200 -28.16 18.61 -8.11
N ARG A 201 -28.08 19.77 -8.78
CA ARG A 201 -28.53 19.93 -10.17
C ARG A 201 -27.69 19.14 -11.17
N LYS A 202 -26.40 18.97 -10.90
CA LYS A 202 -25.46 18.20 -11.72
C LYS A 202 -25.42 16.71 -11.35
N THR A 203 -26.30 16.25 -10.45
CA THR A 203 -26.48 14.85 -10.06
C THR A 203 -25.25 14.17 -9.45
N CYS A 204 -24.35 14.95 -8.85
CA CYS A 204 -23.10 14.44 -8.26
C CYS A 204 -23.36 13.44 -7.13
N PHE A 205 -24.45 13.63 -6.37
CA PHE A 205 -24.89 12.73 -5.28
C PHE A 205 -25.42 11.35 -5.75
N GLY A 206 -25.36 11.03 -7.05
CA GLY A 206 -25.87 9.77 -7.58
C GLY A 206 -25.19 8.55 -6.93
N ALA A 207 -25.98 7.52 -6.61
CA ALA A 207 -25.51 6.32 -5.90
C ALA A 207 -24.31 5.62 -6.56
N ASN A 208 -24.25 5.65 -7.90
CA ASN A 208 -23.17 5.03 -8.69
C ASN A 208 -21.99 5.98 -8.97
N CYS A 209 -22.11 7.28 -8.63
CA CYS A 209 -21.09 8.30 -8.86
C CYS A 209 -20.37 8.68 -7.55
N HIS A 210 -21.03 9.41 -6.64
CA HIS A 210 -20.46 9.80 -5.35
C HIS A 210 -21.38 9.50 -4.15
N GLY A 211 -22.41 8.66 -4.31
CA GLY A 211 -23.21 8.22 -3.18
C GLY A 211 -22.44 7.28 -2.23
N PRO A 212 -23.04 6.90 -1.09
CA PRO A 212 -22.39 6.11 -0.05
C PRO A 212 -21.83 4.75 -0.51
N LEU A 213 -22.43 4.17 -1.56
CA LEU A 213 -22.04 2.87 -2.12
C LEU A 213 -21.17 2.97 -3.39
N ALA A 214 -20.79 4.18 -3.81
CA ALA A 214 -19.96 4.34 -5.01
C ALA A 214 -18.60 3.63 -4.85
N PHE A 215 -17.85 3.44 -5.93
CA PHE A 215 -16.50 2.85 -5.88
C PHE A 215 -15.43 3.92 -6.14
N ASN A 216 -15.23 4.81 -5.16
CA ASN A 216 -14.21 5.87 -5.13
C ASN A 216 -14.12 6.54 -3.74
N ASP A 217 -13.08 7.33 -3.48
CA ASP A 217 -12.84 7.99 -2.19
C ASP A 217 -13.83 9.14 -1.88
N LEU A 218 -14.47 9.75 -2.90
CA LEU A 218 -15.40 10.86 -2.71
C LEU A 218 -16.80 10.34 -2.38
N LYS A 219 -17.12 10.29 -1.07
CA LYS A 219 -18.44 9.92 -0.56
C LYS A 219 -19.22 11.15 -0.14
N LEU A 220 -20.33 11.36 -0.82
CA LEU A 220 -21.27 12.43 -0.53
C LEU A 220 -22.57 11.86 0.02
N ASP A 221 -23.14 12.58 0.98
CA ASP A 221 -24.47 12.35 1.49
C ASP A 221 -25.48 13.15 0.65
N ALA A 222 -26.44 12.44 0.05
CA ALA A 222 -27.45 13.01 -0.82
C ALA A 222 -28.52 13.86 -0.09
N GLY A 223 -28.38 14.03 1.22
CA GLY A 223 -29.35 14.69 2.09
C GLY A 223 -30.52 13.78 2.46
N ILE A 224 -31.52 14.36 3.10
CA ILE A 224 -32.70 13.68 3.64
C ILE A 224 -33.93 14.22 2.90
N PRO A 225 -34.44 13.53 1.87
CA PRO A 225 -35.62 13.98 1.12
C PRO A 225 -36.87 14.28 1.97
N ALA A 226 -37.01 13.62 3.13
CA ALA A 226 -38.09 13.89 4.07
C ALA A 226 -38.00 15.27 4.75
N LEU A 227 -36.82 15.92 4.75
CA LEU A 227 -36.64 17.25 5.32
C LEU A 227 -36.85 18.33 4.27
N ARG A 228 -37.46 19.45 4.68
CA ARG A 228 -37.69 20.61 3.81
C ARG A 228 -36.40 21.20 3.24
N GLU A 229 -35.38 21.36 4.08
CA GLU A 229 -34.08 21.88 3.64
C GLU A 229 -33.20 20.82 2.99
N ARG A 230 -33.57 19.53 3.11
CA ARG A 230 -32.86 18.34 2.64
C ARG A 230 -31.44 18.14 3.20
N PHE A 231 -30.60 19.17 3.21
CA PHE A 231 -29.22 19.14 3.70
C PHE A 231 -29.13 19.93 5.00
N THR A 232 -28.88 19.24 6.12
CA THR A 232 -28.64 19.89 7.41
C THR A 232 -27.23 20.51 7.43
N PRO A 233 -26.94 21.44 8.37
CA PRO A 233 -25.58 21.96 8.55
C PRO A 233 -24.52 20.87 8.73
N ALA A 234 -24.82 19.80 9.48
CA ALA A 234 -23.93 18.64 9.63
C ALA A 234 -23.68 17.89 8.31
N ILE A 235 -24.71 17.73 7.47
CA ILE A 235 -24.57 17.10 6.15
C ILE A 235 -23.75 17.99 5.20
N ASN A 236 -23.97 19.30 5.21
CA ASN A 236 -23.17 20.24 4.41
C ASN A 236 -21.72 20.28 4.87
N HIS A 237 -21.46 20.24 6.17
CA HIS A 237 -20.13 20.12 6.73
C HIS A 237 -19.44 18.84 6.24
N PHE A 238 -20.09 17.69 6.40
CA PHE A 238 -19.60 16.41 5.92
C PHE A 238 -19.29 16.44 4.41
N ASN A 239 -20.22 16.94 3.60
CA ASN A 239 -20.04 17.03 2.14
C ASN A 239 -18.91 18.01 1.76
N ARG A 240 -18.71 19.10 2.50
CA ARG A 240 -17.59 20.03 2.32
C ARG A 240 -16.27 19.33 2.59
N GLN A 241 -16.14 18.67 3.74
CA GLN A 241 -14.93 17.93 4.13
C GLN A 241 -14.62 16.82 3.11
N ALA A 242 -15.63 16.05 2.71
CA ALA A 242 -15.49 15.05 1.65
C ALA A 242 -15.02 15.66 0.31
N MET A 243 -15.54 16.83 -0.10
CA MET A 243 -15.12 17.54 -1.30
C MET A 243 -13.69 18.09 -1.23
N LEU A 244 -13.22 18.50 -0.05
CA LEU A 244 -11.82 18.87 0.19
C LEU A 244 -10.90 17.64 0.14
N GLY A 245 -11.37 16.52 0.69
CA GLY A 245 -10.76 15.19 0.60
C GLY A 245 -10.21 14.67 1.92
N ASP A 246 -11.06 14.05 2.73
CA ASP A 246 -10.74 13.50 4.07
C ASP A 246 -9.69 12.39 4.06
N VAL A 247 -9.68 11.56 3.02
CA VAL A 247 -8.76 10.41 2.89
C VAL A 247 -7.61 10.70 1.94
N THR A 248 -7.91 11.35 0.82
CA THR A 248 -6.97 11.77 -0.22
C THR A 248 -7.36 13.19 -0.59
N ARG A 249 -6.41 14.13 -0.64
CA ARG A 249 -6.70 15.52 -1.02
C ARG A 249 -7.29 15.58 -2.43
N LEU A 250 -8.45 16.22 -2.56
CA LEU A 250 -9.14 16.41 -3.85
C LEU A 250 -9.05 17.85 -4.37
N VAL A 251 -8.58 18.76 -3.54
CA VAL A 251 -8.39 20.17 -3.88
C VAL A 251 -6.92 20.58 -3.76
N HIS A 252 -6.50 21.50 -4.61
CA HIS A 252 -5.18 22.10 -4.52
C HIS A 252 -5.34 23.53 -4.01
N LEU A 253 -5.04 23.75 -2.73
CA LEU A 253 -5.17 25.07 -2.10
C LEU A 253 -3.85 25.85 -2.07
N ALA A 254 -2.79 25.30 -2.67
CA ALA A 254 -1.43 25.82 -2.56
C ALA A 254 -0.89 26.32 -3.89
N GLY A 255 -1.40 27.45 -4.37
CA GLY A 255 -1.01 28.05 -5.64
C GLY A 255 -2.21 28.22 -6.56
N ASP A 256 -2.17 27.62 -7.76
CA ASP A 256 -3.27 27.72 -8.72
C ASP A 256 -4.41 26.76 -8.33
N ILE A 257 -5.39 27.30 -7.63
CA ILE A 257 -6.59 26.55 -7.21
C ILE A 257 -7.34 25.89 -8.37
N THR A 258 -7.17 26.38 -9.60
CA THR A 258 -7.81 25.79 -10.79
C THR A 258 -7.27 24.39 -11.12
N GLN A 259 -6.12 24.01 -10.55
CA GLN A 259 -5.56 22.66 -10.65
C GLN A 259 -6.27 21.63 -9.76
N SER A 260 -7.25 22.03 -8.95
CA SER A 260 -8.00 21.11 -8.10
C SER A 260 -8.72 20.01 -8.89
N LYS A 261 -8.65 18.74 -8.45
CA LYS A 261 -9.37 17.61 -9.07
C LYS A 261 -10.87 17.90 -9.21
N GLN A 262 -11.44 18.59 -8.22
CA GLN A 262 -12.85 19.01 -8.20
C GLN A 262 -13.25 19.97 -9.33
N LEU A 263 -12.28 20.64 -9.95
CA LEU A 263 -12.51 21.47 -11.13
C LEU A 263 -12.15 20.70 -12.41
N LEU A 264 -10.97 20.09 -12.44
CA LEU A 264 -10.43 19.54 -13.69
C LEU A 264 -11.13 18.28 -14.19
N LYS A 265 -11.68 17.44 -13.30
CA LYS A 265 -12.45 16.25 -13.72
C LYS A 265 -13.79 16.58 -14.35
N ASN A 266 -14.22 17.81 -14.17
CA ASN A 266 -15.56 18.29 -14.42
C ASN A 266 -15.67 19.09 -15.73
N ILE A 267 -14.53 19.37 -16.38
CA ILE A 267 -14.43 20.06 -17.66
C ILE A 267 -13.76 19.19 -18.74
N PRO A 268 -13.97 19.47 -20.04
CA PRO A 268 -13.30 18.78 -21.14
C PRO A 268 -11.77 18.84 -21.04
N VAL A 269 -11.09 17.75 -21.43
CA VAL A 269 -9.61 17.70 -21.49
C VAL A 269 -9.07 18.74 -22.48
N SER A 270 -9.76 18.97 -23.60
CA SER A 270 -9.51 20.07 -24.55
C SER A 270 -9.64 21.49 -23.96
N GLN A 271 -10.13 21.64 -22.72
CA GLN A 271 -10.14 22.91 -21.96
C GLN A 271 -9.16 22.91 -20.77
N GLY A 272 -8.30 21.88 -20.67
CA GLY A 272 -7.34 21.68 -19.58
C GLY A 272 -7.82 20.71 -18.50
N GLY A 273 -8.96 20.06 -18.70
CA GLY A 273 -9.47 19.05 -17.77
C GLY A 273 -8.59 17.79 -17.68
N ILE A 274 -8.94 16.91 -16.75
CA ILE A 274 -8.32 15.58 -16.62
C ILE A 274 -9.34 14.47 -16.79
N VAL A 275 -8.96 13.34 -17.40
CA VAL A 275 -9.88 12.24 -17.68
C VAL A 275 -10.67 11.85 -16.42
N HIS A 276 -11.99 11.86 -16.55
CA HIS A 276 -12.91 11.43 -15.51
C HIS A 276 -13.64 10.17 -15.95
N LYS A 277 -13.71 9.17 -15.05
CA LYS A 277 -14.36 7.88 -15.33
C LYS A 277 -15.85 8.03 -15.69
N GLY A 278 -16.53 9.03 -15.10
CA GLY A 278 -17.92 9.37 -15.42
C GLY A 278 -18.08 10.30 -16.63
N GLY A 279 -17.00 10.62 -17.35
CA GLY A 279 -16.97 11.60 -18.43
C GLY A 279 -16.67 13.03 -17.95
N ASN A 280 -16.25 13.90 -18.87
CA ASN A 280 -15.71 15.24 -18.56
C ASN A 280 -16.66 16.40 -18.84
N ASN A 281 -17.90 16.12 -19.29
CA ASN A 281 -18.80 17.14 -19.85
C ASN A 281 -19.83 17.65 -18.83
N PHE A 282 -19.43 17.86 -17.57
CA PHE A 282 -20.33 18.37 -16.53
C PHE A 282 -20.42 19.91 -16.55
N PHE A 283 -19.32 20.57 -16.90
CA PHE A 283 -19.18 22.01 -17.01
C PHE A 283 -18.25 22.35 -18.18
N ASP A 284 -18.26 23.63 -18.55
CA ASP A 284 -17.20 24.25 -19.34
C ASP A 284 -16.45 25.25 -18.45
N LYS A 285 -15.19 25.57 -18.78
CA LYS A 285 -14.40 26.58 -18.04
C LYS A 285 -15.07 27.97 -18.03
N GLY A 286 -15.97 28.24 -18.98
CA GLY A 286 -16.77 29.45 -19.05
C GLY A 286 -18.10 29.42 -18.26
N ASP A 287 -18.51 28.26 -17.72
CA ASP A 287 -19.79 28.07 -17.03
C ASP A 287 -19.86 28.91 -15.74
N PRO A 288 -20.96 29.65 -15.47
CA PRO A 288 -21.17 30.31 -14.18
C PRO A 288 -21.02 29.38 -12.97
N ASP A 289 -21.48 28.12 -13.05
CA ASP A 289 -21.37 27.16 -11.95
C ASP A 289 -19.90 26.78 -11.69
N TYR A 290 -19.04 26.73 -12.72
CA TYR A 290 -17.59 26.53 -12.56
C TYR A 290 -16.96 27.67 -11.74
N ARG A 291 -17.34 28.92 -12.02
CA ARG A 291 -16.83 30.10 -11.29
C ARG A 291 -17.27 30.12 -9.83
N VAL A 292 -18.43 29.54 -9.51
CA VAL A 292 -18.87 29.37 -8.11
C VAL A 292 -17.96 28.40 -7.37
N LEU A 293 -17.64 27.25 -7.96
CA LEU A 293 -16.69 26.29 -7.38
C LEU A 293 -15.30 26.91 -7.20
N GLU A 294 -14.84 27.67 -8.18
CA GLU A 294 -13.57 28.41 -8.11
C GLU A 294 -13.58 29.44 -6.96
N SER A 295 -14.69 30.16 -6.76
CA SER A 295 -14.85 31.13 -5.68
C SER A 295 -14.84 30.47 -4.31
N TRP A 296 -15.50 29.31 -4.18
CA TRP A 296 -15.44 28.50 -2.97
C TRP A 296 -14.00 28.09 -2.63
N LEU A 297 -13.24 27.57 -3.61
CA LEU A 297 -11.85 27.16 -3.39
C LEU A 297 -10.93 28.32 -2.99
N ARG A 298 -11.19 29.55 -3.47
CA ARG A 298 -10.47 30.75 -2.99
C ARG A 298 -10.73 31.03 -1.52
N LEU A 299 -11.98 30.86 -1.05
CA LEU A 299 -12.32 31.01 0.36
C LEU A 299 -11.61 29.94 1.21
N GLU A 300 -11.58 28.68 0.73
CA GLU A 300 -10.87 27.59 1.41
C GLU A 300 -9.36 27.84 1.51
N ALA A 301 -8.73 28.35 0.44
CA ALA A 301 -7.31 28.70 0.45
C ALA A 301 -7.00 29.87 1.40
N GLN A 302 -7.89 30.85 1.49
CA GLN A 302 -7.76 31.96 2.44
C GLN A 302 -7.90 31.48 3.89
N GLU A 303 -8.93 30.67 4.19
CA GLU A 303 -9.15 30.11 5.53
C GLU A 303 -7.94 29.28 6.01
N LEU A 304 -7.31 28.51 5.11
CA LEU A 304 -6.11 27.76 5.40
C LEU A 304 -4.88 28.66 5.64
N SER A 305 -4.73 29.74 4.86
CA SER A 305 -3.65 30.71 5.05
C SER A 305 -3.78 31.45 6.39
N ASP A 306 -5.01 31.80 6.78
CA ASP A 306 -5.31 32.47 8.05
C ASP A 306 -4.98 31.55 9.25
N ARG A 307 -5.33 30.26 9.16
CA ARG A 307 -5.04 29.26 10.20
C ARG A 307 -3.54 28.99 10.37
N THR A 308 -2.82 28.87 9.27
CA THR A 308 -1.38 28.57 9.26
C THR A 308 -0.51 29.82 9.53
N GLY A 309 -1.09 31.02 9.46
CA GLY A 309 -0.39 32.28 9.66
C GLY A 309 0.60 32.63 8.54
N THR A 310 0.49 31.98 7.37
CA THR A 310 1.37 32.22 6.22
C THR A 310 0.62 32.05 4.89
N THR A 311 1.15 32.65 3.82
CA THR A 311 0.53 32.56 2.49
C THR A 311 0.85 31.20 1.86
N ILE A 312 -0.15 30.32 1.81
CA ILE A 312 -0.02 28.99 1.21
C ILE A 312 0.13 29.12 -0.31
N GLY A 313 1.07 28.37 -0.90
CA GLY A 313 1.41 28.43 -2.32
C GLY A 313 2.44 29.50 -2.70
N GLU A 314 2.95 30.28 -1.74
CA GLU A 314 4.00 31.26 -1.99
C GLU A 314 5.27 30.56 -2.54
N GLN A 315 5.66 30.88 -3.78
CA GLN A 315 6.85 30.37 -4.43
C GLN A 315 8.04 31.30 -4.21
N ARG A 316 9.13 30.78 -3.63
CA ARG A 316 10.34 31.53 -3.27
C ARG A 316 11.57 31.20 -4.13
N GLY A 317 11.41 30.36 -5.14
CA GLY A 317 12.44 30.05 -6.14
C GLY A 317 12.53 28.57 -6.48
N LEU A 318 13.67 28.18 -7.05
CA LEU A 318 13.97 26.81 -7.47
C LEU A 318 15.35 26.39 -6.94
N LEU A 319 15.41 25.22 -6.31
CA LEU A 319 16.67 24.56 -5.99
C LEU A 319 17.06 23.60 -7.11
N PHE A 320 18.36 23.38 -7.28
CA PHE A 320 18.88 22.33 -8.14
C PHE A 320 20.31 21.98 -7.76
N VAL A 321 20.75 20.79 -8.16
CA VAL A 321 22.12 20.35 -7.99
C VAL A 321 22.82 20.43 -9.33
N ARG A 322 23.98 21.09 -9.35
CA ARG A 322 24.86 21.15 -10.53
C ARG A 322 26.02 20.17 -10.35
N ARG A 323 26.32 19.38 -11.39
CA ARG A 323 27.41 18.36 -11.40
C ARG A 323 28.20 18.35 -12.70
N PRO A 324 29.39 17.74 -12.73
CA PRO A 324 30.03 17.36 -13.99
C PRO A 324 29.11 16.49 -14.85
N ARG A 325 29.16 16.63 -16.18
CA ARG A 325 28.31 15.86 -17.12
C ARG A 325 28.57 14.35 -17.10
N SER A 326 29.82 13.96 -16.88
CA SER A 326 30.29 12.57 -16.91
C SER A 326 30.11 11.88 -15.56
N THR A 327 28.89 11.89 -15.03
CA THR A 327 28.56 11.39 -13.68
C THR A 327 27.52 10.26 -13.76
N PRO A 328 27.91 9.03 -14.19
CA PRO A 328 26.98 7.92 -14.43
C PRO A 328 26.45 7.31 -13.12
N GLU A 329 25.13 7.15 -13.00
CA GLU A 329 24.48 6.67 -11.77
C GLU A 329 23.31 5.71 -12.07
N ARG A 330 23.47 4.44 -11.68
CA ARG A 330 22.37 3.47 -11.71
C ARG A 330 21.51 3.60 -10.45
N PHE A 331 20.22 3.33 -10.60
CA PHE A 331 19.22 3.66 -9.59
C PHE A 331 19.42 2.95 -8.24
N PHE A 332 19.84 1.68 -8.25
CA PHE A 332 20.11 0.87 -7.05
C PHE A 332 21.62 0.70 -6.75
N GLU A 333 22.50 1.44 -7.44
CA GLU A 333 23.96 1.32 -7.32
C GLU A 333 24.60 2.72 -7.22
N ASP A 334 24.47 3.38 -6.07
CA ASP A 334 24.79 4.81 -5.92
C ASP A 334 25.83 5.14 -4.84
N ALA A 335 26.47 4.10 -4.27
CA ALA A 335 27.52 4.22 -3.25
C ALA A 335 28.81 4.90 -3.77
N SER A 336 29.03 4.90 -5.09
CA SER A 336 30.23 5.48 -5.71
C SER A 336 30.33 7.00 -5.49
N PHE A 337 31.51 7.48 -5.06
CA PHE A 337 31.78 8.91 -4.87
C PHE A 337 31.85 9.64 -6.21
N MET A 338 31.01 10.66 -6.35
CA MET A 338 30.85 11.45 -7.56
C MET A 338 31.20 12.92 -7.26
N PRO A 339 32.49 13.31 -7.38
CA PRO A 339 32.94 14.63 -6.96
C PRO A 339 32.44 15.77 -7.87
N GLY A 340 32.21 16.94 -7.28
CA GLY A 340 31.92 18.19 -7.99
C GLY A 340 30.43 18.58 -8.02
N GLY A 341 29.61 18.00 -7.14
CA GLY A 341 28.22 18.37 -6.95
C GLY A 341 28.03 19.49 -5.93
N ASP A 342 27.20 20.47 -6.27
CA ASP A 342 26.83 21.60 -5.40
C ASP A 342 25.33 21.90 -5.51
N LEU A 343 24.71 22.34 -4.41
CA LEU A 343 23.31 22.77 -4.36
C LEU A 343 23.21 24.27 -4.63
N PHE A 344 22.39 24.64 -5.61
CA PHE A 344 22.13 26.01 -6.00
C PHE A 344 20.67 26.39 -5.74
N TRP A 345 20.46 27.67 -5.41
CA TRP A 345 19.15 28.30 -5.33
C TRP A 345 19.06 29.39 -6.41
N LEU A 346 18.14 29.21 -7.34
CA LEU A 346 17.69 30.26 -8.25
C LEU A 346 16.59 31.07 -7.55
N ALA A 347 17.01 32.17 -6.93
CA ALA A 347 16.12 33.16 -6.33
C ALA A 347 15.72 34.24 -7.35
N ALA A 348 14.83 35.14 -6.96
CA ALA A 348 14.37 36.22 -7.84
C ALA A 348 15.47 37.21 -8.24
N ASP A 349 16.48 37.38 -7.39
CA ASP A 349 17.60 38.33 -7.54
C ASP A 349 18.89 37.69 -8.09
N GLY A 350 18.91 36.36 -8.25
CA GLY A 350 20.03 35.66 -8.86
C GLY A 350 20.20 34.21 -8.39
N GLU A 351 21.28 33.61 -8.86
CA GLU A 351 21.67 32.24 -8.50
C GLU A 351 22.68 32.27 -7.33
N ILE A 352 22.47 31.43 -6.33
CA ILE A 352 23.30 31.33 -5.11
C ILE A 352 23.74 29.88 -4.91
N ASN A 353 25.04 29.64 -4.74
CA ASN A 353 25.54 28.33 -4.30
C ASN A 353 25.38 28.20 -2.78
N LEU A 354 24.60 27.21 -2.34
CA LEU A 354 24.25 27.00 -0.94
C LEU A 354 25.29 26.18 -0.16
N THR A 355 26.03 25.31 -0.84
CA THR A 355 26.89 24.30 -0.21
C THR A 355 28.37 24.65 -0.22
N ALA A 356 28.81 25.62 -1.04
CA ALA A 356 30.23 25.99 -1.18
C ALA A 356 30.96 26.22 0.17
N ALA A 357 30.29 26.81 1.16
CA ALA A 357 30.87 27.06 2.48
C ALA A 357 31.11 25.78 3.31
N LEU A 358 30.41 24.68 3.01
CA LEU A 358 30.53 23.39 3.69
C LEU A 358 31.75 22.57 3.24
N HIS A 359 32.32 22.90 2.09
CA HIS A 359 33.48 22.21 1.51
C HIS A 359 34.44 23.18 0.78
N PRO A 360 35.02 24.17 1.50
CA PRO A 360 35.73 25.29 0.89
C PRO A 360 36.89 24.82 0.00
N GLY A 361 36.74 25.01 -1.31
CA GLY A 361 37.75 24.67 -2.33
C GLY A 361 37.99 23.18 -2.56
N ARG A 362 37.12 22.30 -2.05
CA ARG A 362 37.20 20.84 -2.24
C ARG A 362 35.97 20.34 -2.99
N PRO A 363 36.07 19.25 -3.78
CA PRO A 363 34.89 18.65 -4.37
C PRO A 363 34.02 18.05 -3.27
N ALA A 364 32.71 18.13 -3.44
CA ALA A 364 31.73 17.41 -2.66
C ALA A 364 30.80 16.63 -3.59
N ASP A 365 30.03 15.74 -3.00
CA ASP A 365 28.97 15.01 -3.68
C ASP A 365 27.67 15.35 -2.95
N VAL A 366 26.78 16.07 -3.64
CA VAL A 366 25.53 16.62 -3.11
C VAL A 366 24.36 16.08 -3.91
N ARG A 367 23.34 15.54 -3.24
CA ARG A 367 22.20 14.87 -3.91
C ARG A 367 20.87 15.11 -3.19
N ALA A 368 19.79 14.93 -3.95
CA ALA A 368 18.42 14.78 -3.46
C ALA A 368 17.96 15.85 -2.44
N PRO A 369 17.97 17.14 -2.80
CA PRO A 369 17.40 18.19 -1.95
C PRO A 369 15.89 18.00 -1.76
N GLU A 370 15.40 18.42 -0.59
CA GLU A 370 13.99 18.45 -0.19
C GLU A 370 13.72 19.73 0.62
N VAL A 371 12.52 20.30 0.46
CA VAL A 371 12.12 21.58 1.07
C VAL A 371 11.08 21.36 2.16
N SER A 372 11.24 22.05 3.29
CA SER A 372 10.27 22.03 4.40
C SER A 372 8.90 22.63 4.00
N TYR A 373 7.84 22.30 4.73
CA TYR A 373 6.47 22.74 4.40
C TYR A 373 6.28 24.26 4.44
N ASP A 374 6.96 24.94 5.36
CA ASP A 374 7.00 26.39 5.49
C ASP A 374 7.96 27.07 4.49
N ALA A 375 8.66 26.27 3.67
CA ALA A 375 9.64 26.70 2.67
C ALA A 375 10.77 27.58 3.23
N THR A 376 11.23 27.29 4.45
CA THR A 376 12.33 28.01 5.10
C THR A 376 13.62 27.18 5.18
N LYS A 377 13.53 25.84 5.13
CA LYS A 377 14.65 24.92 5.29
C LYS A 377 14.77 23.95 4.12
N VAL A 378 16.00 23.52 3.88
CA VAL A 378 16.34 22.56 2.82
C VAL A 378 17.18 21.43 3.42
N ALA A 379 16.68 20.20 3.33
CA ALA A 379 17.44 19.00 3.64
C ALA A 379 18.08 18.42 2.37
N PHE A 380 19.29 17.88 2.45
CA PHE A 380 19.98 17.24 1.31
C PHE A 380 21.03 16.25 1.80
N ALA A 381 21.41 15.29 0.96
CA ALA A 381 22.51 14.37 1.26
C ALA A 381 23.85 14.94 0.76
N MET A 382 24.89 14.87 1.57
CA MET A 382 26.24 15.33 1.21
C MET A 382 27.34 14.47 1.83
N ARG A 383 28.44 14.32 1.08
CA ARG A 383 29.75 13.89 1.58
C ARG A 383 30.87 14.70 0.92
N ARG A 384 32.00 14.89 1.60
CA ARG A 384 33.13 15.72 1.12
C ARG A 384 34.25 14.90 0.47
N GLY A 385 34.17 13.58 0.52
CA GLY A 385 35.16 12.66 -0.02
C GLY A 385 34.63 11.23 -0.03
N ASP A 386 35.39 10.31 -0.63
CA ASP A 386 35.11 8.88 -0.68
C ASP A 386 35.19 8.20 0.70
N ALA A 387 36.09 8.67 1.57
CA ALA A 387 36.24 8.20 2.94
C ALA A 387 35.17 8.75 3.91
N GLU A 388 34.19 9.53 3.43
CA GLU A 388 33.08 10.03 4.24
C GLU A 388 31.76 9.39 3.80
N PRO A 389 30.92 8.97 4.75
CA PRO A 389 29.58 8.52 4.42
C PRO A 389 28.72 9.70 3.98
N PHE A 390 27.75 9.45 3.10
CA PHE A 390 26.67 10.41 2.94
C PHE A 390 25.93 10.60 4.25
N ASN A 391 25.79 11.86 4.66
CA ASN A 391 24.91 12.25 5.73
C ASN A 391 23.90 13.28 5.21
N VAL A 392 22.76 13.35 5.87
CA VAL A 392 21.77 14.39 5.60
C VAL A 392 22.17 15.66 6.35
N TRP A 393 22.13 16.77 5.64
CA TRP A 393 22.35 18.12 6.13
C TRP A 393 21.08 18.95 5.94
N GLU A 394 20.90 19.98 6.75
CA GLU A 394 19.83 20.97 6.64
C GLU A 394 20.43 22.37 6.58
N ILE A 395 19.95 23.20 5.65
CA ILE A 395 20.28 24.63 5.55
C ILE A 395 19.01 25.46 5.75
N ASP A 396 19.11 26.46 6.62
CA ASP A 396 18.12 27.53 6.73
C ASP A 396 18.34 28.57 5.61
N LEU A 397 17.31 28.83 4.81
CA LEU A 397 17.43 29.65 3.60
C LEU A 397 17.74 31.11 3.90
N ALA A 398 17.25 31.65 5.03
CA ALA A 398 17.39 33.05 5.40
C ALA A 398 18.75 33.36 6.02
N SER A 399 19.15 32.59 7.04
CA SER A 399 20.40 32.77 7.77
C SER A 399 21.60 32.13 7.07
N ARG A 400 21.36 31.20 6.14
CA ARG A 400 22.38 30.37 5.47
C ARG A 400 23.12 29.43 6.43
N ALA A 401 22.64 29.28 7.67
CA ALA A 401 23.21 28.37 8.65
C ALA A 401 22.93 26.93 8.23
N ALA A 402 23.94 26.07 8.36
CA ALA A 402 23.87 24.66 8.01
C ALA A 402 24.11 23.79 9.25
N ARG A 403 23.42 22.65 9.33
CA ARG A 403 23.63 21.63 10.36
C ARG A 403 23.55 20.23 9.76
N GLN A 404 24.24 19.28 10.37
CA GLN A 404 24.16 17.87 10.01
C GLN A 404 23.04 17.20 10.84
N LEU A 405 22.23 16.35 10.22
CA LEU A 405 21.08 15.70 10.85
C LEU A 405 21.32 14.21 11.13
N THR A 406 22.10 13.52 10.29
CA THR A 406 22.41 12.09 10.47
C THR A 406 23.90 11.89 10.70
N TYR A 407 24.29 10.80 11.36
CA TYR A 407 25.67 10.56 11.74
C TYR A 407 26.04 9.08 11.59
N SER A 408 26.80 8.72 10.56
CA SER A 408 27.43 7.39 10.49
C SER A 408 28.88 7.42 10.99
N ALA A 409 29.25 6.42 11.79
CA ALA A 409 30.65 6.13 12.13
C ALA A 409 31.35 5.25 11.07
N ASP A 410 30.56 4.54 10.26
CA ASP A 410 31.03 3.69 9.18
C ASP A 410 30.98 4.44 7.83
N PRO A 411 32.11 4.59 7.11
CA PRO A 411 32.14 5.28 5.83
C PRO A 411 31.28 4.63 4.74
N ASP A 412 30.99 3.33 4.85
CA ASP A 412 30.19 2.60 3.86
C ASP A 412 28.68 2.65 4.17
N VAL A 413 28.29 3.17 5.34
CA VAL A 413 26.89 3.38 5.71
C VAL A 413 26.45 4.81 5.38
N HIS A 414 25.55 4.92 4.42
CA HIS A 414 25.07 6.16 3.83
C HIS A 414 23.64 6.49 4.28
N PHE A 415 23.37 7.76 4.55
CA PHE A 415 22.02 8.31 4.73
C PHE A 415 21.70 9.23 3.55
N LEU A 416 20.62 8.93 2.84
CA LEU A 416 20.26 9.55 1.58
C LEU A 416 18.78 9.95 1.54
N GLU A 417 18.44 10.72 0.50
CA GLU A 417 17.05 11.00 0.08
C GLU A 417 16.13 11.47 1.21
N PRO A 418 16.45 12.59 1.86
CA PRO A 418 15.61 13.13 2.93
C PRO A 418 14.21 13.47 2.42
N LEU A 419 13.22 13.24 3.27
CA LEU A 419 11.82 13.63 3.09
C LEU A 419 11.31 14.23 4.41
N TYR A 420 10.90 15.50 4.37
CA TYR A 420 10.13 16.06 5.48
C TYR A 420 8.72 15.47 5.46
N VAL A 421 8.28 14.97 6.62
CA VAL A 421 6.92 14.49 6.84
C VAL A 421 6.28 15.25 8.00
N PRO A 422 4.95 15.45 8.02
CA PRO A 422 4.26 16.00 9.18
C PRO A 422 4.62 15.21 10.45
N ASP A 423 4.77 15.92 11.55
CA ASP A 423 4.90 15.29 12.86
C ASP A 423 3.64 14.45 13.12
N PRO A 424 3.76 13.13 13.38
CA PRO A 424 2.61 12.27 13.64
C PRO A 424 1.80 12.69 14.89
N ASP A 425 2.34 13.53 15.77
CA ASP A 425 1.68 14.03 16.98
C ASP A 425 1.16 15.47 16.80
N ASP A 426 1.10 15.97 15.57
CA ASP A 426 0.48 17.25 15.21
C ASP A 426 -0.90 17.02 14.56
N ASP A 427 -1.93 16.90 15.40
CA ASP A 427 -3.30 16.62 14.95
C ASP A 427 -3.94 17.78 14.16
N ALA A 428 -3.55 19.03 14.46
CA ALA A 428 -4.10 20.22 13.81
C ALA A 428 -3.49 20.46 12.42
N GLY A 429 -2.19 20.17 12.28
CA GLY A 429 -1.46 20.32 11.02
C GLY A 429 -1.21 21.77 10.59
N ASP A 430 -1.51 22.75 11.45
CA ASP A 430 -1.44 24.19 11.13
C ASP A 430 -0.02 24.78 11.29
N ASP A 431 0.80 24.23 12.19
CA ASP A 431 2.20 24.67 12.36
C ASP A 431 3.10 24.03 11.30
N LEU A 432 3.24 24.66 10.14
CA LEU A 432 4.02 24.14 9.01
C LEU A 432 5.49 23.81 9.35
N SER A 433 6.06 24.35 10.42
CA SER A 433 7.45 24.09 10.82
C SER A 433 7.64 22.77 11.57
N ARG A 434 6.57 22.24 12.19
CA ARG A 434 6.62 21.04 13.03
C ARG A 434 6.65 19.76 12.20
N VAL A 435 7.83 19.24 11.90
CA VAL A 435 8.03 18.10 10.99
C VAL A 435 8.92 17.02 11.60
N SER A 436 8.81 15.81 11.08
CA SER A 436 9.78 14.72 11.26
C SER A 436 10.52 14.48 9.95
N LEU A 437 11.58 13.67 9.99
CA LEU A 437 12.40 13.34 8.83
C LEU A 437 12.32 11.85 8.53
N VAL A 438 12.08 11.52 7.26
CA VAL A 438 12.30 10.20 6.69
C VAL A 438 13.55 10.25 5.81
N VAL A 439 14.39 9.22 5.88
CA VAL A 439 15.61 9.05 5.07
C VAL A 439 15.69 7.60 4.59
N VAL A 440 16.50 7.32 3.57
CA VAL A 440 16.89 5.94 3.26
C VAL A 440 18.34 5.68 3.67
N SER A 441 18.62 4.48 4.16
CA SER A 441 19.97 4.10 4.56
C SER A 441 20.23 2.61 4.40
N ASN A 442 21.48 2.26 4.12
CA ASN A 442 22.00 0.89 4.18
C ASN A 442 22.54 0.53 5.58
N LEU A 443 22.11 1.25 6.64
CA LEU A 443 22.47 0.99 8.04
C LEU A 443 22.22 -0.45 8.51
N ALA A 444 21.30 -1.18 7.87
CA ALA A 444 21.02 -2.57 8.20
C ALA A 444 22.14 -3.54 7.79
N ASP A 445 23.13 -3.08 6.99
CA ASP A 445 24.23 -3.88 6.47
C ASP A 445 23.77 -5.12 5.69
N GLU A 446 22.70 -4.96 4.92
CA GLU A 446 22.10 -6.01 4.10
C GLU A 446 22.42 -5.75 2.62
N TRP A 447 22.32 -6.79 1.80
CA TRP A 447 22.54 -6.76 0.36
C TRP A 447 21.32 -7.29 -0.38
N ALA A 448 21.11 -6.79 -1.59
CA ALA A 448 20.06 -7.27 -2.46
C ALA A 448 20.44 -7.12 -3.93
N GLN A 449 19.73 -7.85 -4.77
CA GLN A 449 19.84 -7.75 -6.22
C GLN A 449 19.59 -6.31 -6.70
N SER A 450 20.39 -5.83 -7.66
CA SER A 450 20.27 -4.50 -8.28
C SER A 450 19.96 -4.56 -9.78
N SER A 451 20.00 -5.75 -10.39
CA SER A 451 19.69 -5.98 -11.81
C SER A 451 19.04 -7.36 -12.04
N PRO A 452 18.25 -7.57 -13.11
CA PRO A 452 17.53 -8.83 -13.34
C PRO A 452 18.44 -10.05 -13.55
N GLU A 453 17.96 -11.24 -13.16
CA GLU A 453 18.61 -12.54 -13.46
C GLU A 453 18.42 -13.00 -14.92
N GLY A 454 17.61 -12.28 -15.69
CA GLY A 454 17.35 -12.53 -17.10
C GLY A 454 16.49 -11.43 -17.69
N ILE A 455 16.78 -11.05 -18.92
CA ILE A 455 16.08 -9.97 -19.62
C ILE A 455 14.88 -10.59 -20.34
N LEU A 456 13.69 -10.26 -19.85
CA LEU A 456 12.43 -10.75 -20.39
C LEU A 456 11.98 -9.87 -21.58
N GLY A 457 11.47 -10.51 -22.63
CA GLY A 457 10.91 -9.84 -23.82
C GLY A 457 9.72 -10.60 -24.39
N GLU A 458 8.92 -9.91 -25.19
CA GLU A 458 7.75 -10.42 -25.92
C GLU A 458 7.93 -10.06 -27.40
N ALA A 459 7.78 -11.05 -28.28
CA ALA A 459 8.02 -10.85 -29.70
C ALA A 459 6.79 -10.26 -30.39
N ASP A 460 6.95 -9.23 -31.22
CA ASP A 460 5.92 -8.77 -32.15
C ASP A 460 5.67 -9.80 -33.29
N GLY A 461 6.66 -10.65 -33.53
CA GLY A 461 6.66 -11.69 -34.55
C GLY A 461 8.06 -12.18 -34.89
N GLY A 462 8.25 -12.73 -36.09
CA GLY A 462 9.57 -13.11 -36.58
C GLY A 462 9.56 -14.24 -37.61
N THR A 463 10.71 -14.88 -37.75
CA THR A 463 10.89 -16.06 -38.60
C THR A 463 11.29 -17.25 -37.75
N ARG A 464 11.66 -18.37 -38.38
CA ARG A 464 12.26 -19.49 -37.64
C ARG A 464 13.66 -19.17 -37.14
N SER A 465 14.35 -18.19 -37.71
CA SER A 465 15.74 -17.86 -37.37
C SER A 465 15.88 -16.46 -36.77
N SER A 466 14.77 -15.77 -36.53
CA SER A 466 14.78 -14.43 -35.96
C SER A 466 13.55 -14.16 -35.10
N ILE A 467 13.75 -13.33 -34.08
CA ILE A 467 12.70 -12.72 -33.25
C ILE A 467 12.68 -11.22 -33.58
N VAL A 468 11.50 -10.65 -33.76
CA VAL A 468 11.27 -9.21 -33.89
C VAL A 468 10.62 -8.74 -32.59
N ASP A 469 11.19 -7.71 -31.97
CA ASP A 469 10.72 -7.11 -30.71
C ASP A 469 11.08 -5.62 -30.73
N GLY A 470 10.09 -4.75 -30.97
CA GLY A 470 10.26 -3.31 -31.05
C GLY A 470 10.66 -2.61 -29.74
N GLN A 471 10.58 -3.30 -28.60
CA GLN A 471 11.05 -2.81 -27.30
C GLN A 471 12.54 -3.09 -27.07
N LEU A 472 13.15 -3.98 -27.86
CA LEU A 472 14.59 -4.26 -27.82
C LEU A 472 15.38 -3.09 -28.43
N ARG A 473 15.90 -2.19 -27.58
CA ARG A 473 16.54 -0.93 -27.99
C ARG A 473 18.04 -0.87 -27.75
N GLU A 474 18.64 -1.95 -27.28
CA GLU A 474 20.06 -2.02 -26.99
C GLU A 474 20.92 -1.78 -28.24
N ARG A 475 22.08 -1.16 -28.02
CA ARG A 475 23.11 -0.97 -29.05
C ARG A 475 23.38 -2.31 -29.76
N PRO A 476 23.49 -2.35 -31.10
CA PRO A 476 23.75 -3.58 -31.83
C PRO A 476 24.94 -4.36 -31.26
N GLY A 477 24.77 -5.67 -31.13
CA GLY A 477 25.76 -6.59 -30.58
C GLY A 477 25.79 -6.72 -29.05
N THR A 478 24.94 -6.01 -28.30
CA THR A 478 24.92 -6.05 -26.82
C THR A 478 24.65 -7.46 -26.28
N PHE A 479 23.83 -8.23 -27.00
CA PHE A 479 23.43 -9.59 -26.61
C PHE A 479 24.08 -10.70 -27.46
N ASP A 480 25.03 -10.36 -28.34
CA ASP A 480 25.70 -11.35 -29.19
C ASP A 480 26.39 -12.44 -28.37
N GLY A 481 26.20 -13.68 -28.79
CA GLY A 481 26.78 -14.85 -28.15
C GLY A 481 26.06 -15.34 -26.90
N ARG A 482 25.10 -14.58 -26.33
CA ARG A 482 24.25 -15.02 -25.21
C ARG A 482 23.19 -16.02 -25.67
N HIS A 483 22.57 -16.75 -24.74
CA HIS A 483 21.42 -17.57 -25.06
C HIS A 483 20.10 -16.83 -24.89
N VAL A 484 19.16 -17.17 -25.75
CA VAL A 484 17.75 -16.84 -25.64
C VAL A 484 16.97 -18.13 -25.39
N ARG A 485 16.14 -18.13 -24.34
CA ARG A 485 15.23 -19.24 -24.00
C ARG A 485 13.80 -18.78 -24.17
N ILE A 486 12.99 -19.54 -24.91
CA ILE A 486 11.56 -19.28 -25.01
C ILE A 486 10.87 -19.84 -23.77
N VAL A 487 10.17 -18.96 -23.06
CA VAL A 487 9.59 -19.23 -21.73
C VAL A 487 8.08 -19.40 -21.75
N ARG A 488 7.39 -18.87 -22.77
CA ARG A 488 5.94 -19.00 -22.97
C ARG A 488 5.60 -18.85 -24.46
N GLY A 489 4.48 -19.46 -24.86
CA GLY A 489 3.91 -19.41 -26.21
C GLY A 489 4.65 -20.24 -27.26
N THR A 490 4.59 -19.79 -28.52
CA THR A 490 5.19 -20.50 -29.65
C THR A 490 6.68 -20.77 -29.43
N ASN A 491 7.09 -22.03 -29.61
CA ASN A 491 8.45 -22.55 -29.35
C ASN A 491 8.87 -22.63 -27.87
N ALA A 492 7.95 -22.56 -26.89
CA ALA A 492 8.27 -22.69 -25.47
C ALA A 492 9.17 -23.90 -25.13
N GLY A 493 10.16 -23.67 -24.25
CA GLY A 493 11.16 -24.66 -23.86
C GLY A 493 12.39 -24.72 -24.78
N GLU A 494 12.34 -24.09 -25.95
CA GLU A 494 13.49 -24.05 -26.85
C GLU A 494 14.54 -23.02 -26.42
N VAL A 495 15.82 -23.39 -26.58
CA VAL A 495 16.98 -22.50 -26.32
C VAL A 495 17.81 -22.35 -27.58
N ARG A 496 18.29 -21.14 -27.85
CA ARG A 496 19.16 -20.79 -28.97
C ARG A 496 20.28 -19.84 -28.56
N ARG A 497 21.34 -19.78 -29.35
CA ARG A 497 22.40 -18.78 -29.20
C ARG A 497 22.14 -17.61 -30.13
N ILE A 498 22.24 -16.39 -29.61
CA ILE A 498 22.13 -15.15 -30.39
C ILE A 498 23.42 -15.00 -31.20
N THR A 499 23.28 -14.89 -32.52
CA THR A 499 24.40 -14.69 -33.45
C THR A 499 24.58 -13.24 -33.86
N ALA A 500 23.48 -12.49 -33.88
CA ALA A 500 23.46 -11.06 -34.11
C ALA A 500 22.22 -10.47 -33.43
N GLN A 501 22.41 -9.42 -32.67
CA GLN A 501 21.36 -8.53 -32.18
C GLN A 501 21.47 -7.17 -32.87
N ASP A 502 20.34 -6.69 -33.39
CA ASP A 502 20.16 -5.31 -33.87
C ASP A 502 19.02 -4.65 -33.08
N ILE A 503 18.86 -3.33 -33.21
CA ILE A 503 17.71 -2.63 -32.61
C ILE A 503 16.43 -3.21 -33.22
N GLY A 504 15.56 -3.73 -32.36
CA GLY A 504 14.28 -4.32 -32.77
C GLY A 504 14.33 -5.81 -33.13
N SER A 505 15.49 -6.48 -33.10
CA SER A 505 15.57 -7.88 -33.55
C SER A 505 16.73 -8.72 -33.01
N LEU A 506 16.50 -10.04 -32.95
CA LEU A 506 17.49 -11.07 -32.62
C LEU A 506 17.57 -12.09 -33.75
N THR A 507 18.79 -12.49 -34.14
CA THR A 507 19.05 -13.61 -35.06
C THR A 507 19.72 -14.76 -34.32
N VAL A 508 19.23 -15.98 -34.52
CA VAL A 508 19.68 -17.17 -33.78
C VAL A 508 20.52 -18.14 -34.63
N ASP A 509 21.37 -18.92 -33.95
CA ASP A 509 22.33 -19.86 -34.54
C ASP A 509 21.71 -21.03 -35.32
N ARG A 510 20.49 -21.44 -34.94
CA ARG A 510 19.75 -22.52 -35.60
C ARG A 510 18.24 -22.27 -35.52
N PRO A 511 17.45 -22.71 -36.52
CA PRO A 511 16.04 -22.37 -36.58
C PRO A 511 15.23 -22.98 -35.43
N PHE A 512 14.22 -22.26 -34.95
CA PHE A 512 13.13 -22.75 -34.10
C PHE A 512 12.23 -23.74 -34.85
N SER A 513 11.41 -24.48 -34.10
CA SER A 513 10.45 -25.42 -34.68
C SER A 513 9.43 -24.72 -35.57
N ARG A 514 8.92 -23.57 -35.12
CA ARG A 514 7.97 -22.70 -35.83
C ARG A 514 8.50 -21.28 -35.92
N ALA A 515 7.93 -20.46 -36.81
CA ALA A 515 8.24 -19.03 -36.82
C ALA A 515 7.71 -18.40 -35.54
N SER A 516 8.46 -17.46 -34.95
CA SER A 516 8.01 -16.71 -33.79
C SER A 516 6.81 -15.82 -34.13
N ASP A 517 5.90 -15.68 -33.17
CA ASP A 517 4.67 -14.88 -33.25
C ASP A 517 4.46 -14.09 -31.94
N SER A 518 3.36 -13.35 -31.87
CA SER A 518 2.96 -12.51 -30.73
C SER A 518 2.78 -13.25 -29.40
N THR A 519 2.74 -14.58 -29.40
CA THR A 519 2.69 -15.37 -28.16
C THR A 519 4.08 -15.69 -27.63
N THR A 520 5.13 -15.49 -28.44
CA THR A 520 6.51 -15.90 -28.12
C THR A 520 7.13 -14.97 -27.09
N HIS A 521 7.21 -15.44 -25.84
CA HIS A 521 7.94 -14.73 -24.78
C HIS A 521 9.27 -15.40 -24.55
N TYR A 522 10.31 -14.61 -24.32
CA TYR A 522 11.67 -15.11 -24.22
C TYR A 522 12.46 -14.44 -23.10
N VAL A 523 13.49 -15.12 -22.63
CA VAL A 523 14.47 -14.59 -21.68
C VAL A 523 15.85 -14.67 -22.31
N ILE A 524 16.54 -13.53 -22.38
CA ILE A 524 17.96 -13.46 -22.69
C ILE A 524 18.73 -13.66 -21.37
N GLU A 525 19.69 -14.59 -21.37
CA GLU A 525 20.51 -14.86 -20.18
C GLU A 525 21.27 -13.62 -19.71
N SER A 526 21.22 -13.37 -18.40
CA SER A 526 21.94 -12.28 -17.74
C SER A 526 22.45 -12.76 -16.37
N GLY A 527 23.52 -12.16 -15.88
CA GLY A 527 23.98 -12.33 -14.51
C GLY A 527 23.42 -11.21 -13.64
N PRO A 528 22.71 -11.49 -12.54
CA PRO A 528 22.26 -10.44 -11.64
C PRO A 528 23.45 -9.80 -10.92
N ARG A 529 23.37 -8.50 -10.70
CA ARG A 529 24.28 -7.75 -9.82
C ARG A 529 23.67 -7.65 -8.43
N MET A 530 24.53 -7.53 -7.43
CA MET A 530 24.18 -7.31 -6.03
C MET A 530 24.74 -5.96 -5.59
N ALA A 531 24.03 -5.26 -4.71
CA ALA A 531 24.45 -3.99 -4.12
C ALA A 531 23.99 -3.88 -2.66
N PRO A 532 24.60 -3.00 -1.85
CA PRO A 532 24.10 -2.65 -0.53
C PRO A 532 22.62 -2.23 -0.60
N LYS A 533 21.83 -2.79 0.30
CA LYS A 533 20.39 -2.58 0.35
C LYS A 533 20.04 -1.38 1.19
N TYR A 534 19.16 -0.54 0.67
CA TYR A 534 18.60 0.60 1.39
C TYR A 534 17.21 0.30 1.96
N ASP A 535 16.99 0.74 3.18
CA ASP A 535 15.70 0.77 3.87
C ASP A 535 15.31 2.19 4.27
N ALA A 536 14.02 2.43 4.45
CA ALA A 536 13.54 3.69 4.99
C ALA A 536 13.69 3.73 6.52
N TYR A 537 14.05 4.89 7.04
CA TYR A 537 14.14 5.19 8.47
C TYR A 537 13.46 6.52 8.75
N ARG A 538 12.86 6.67 9.92
CA ARG A 538 12.32 7.94 10.42
C ARG A 538 13.05 8.39 11.68
N MET A 539 13.07 9.69 11.92
CA MET A 539 13.58 10.30 13.14
C MET A 539 12.87 11.61 13.46
N ARG A 540 12.92 12.02 14.72
CA ARG A 540 12.53 13.37 15.15
C ARG A 540 13.62 14.36 14.80
N LEU A 541 13.23 15.61 14.58
CA LEU A 541 14.17 16.72 14.48
C LEU A 541 14.24 17.45 15.82
N ALA A 542 15.45 17.78 16.27
CA ALA A 542 15.68 18.61 17.43
C ALA A 542 15.88 20.07 17.05
N GLU A 543 15.75 20.94 18.06
CA GLU A 543 16.29 22.29 18.00
C GLU A 543 17.80 22.29 17.74
N PRO A 544 18.36 23.37 17.15
CA PRO A 544 19.79 23.48 16.88
C PRO A 544 20.67 23.14 18.09
N GLY A 545 21.59 22.17 17.91
CA GLY A 545 22.50 21.68 18.95
C GLY A 545 22.12 20.35 19.60
N GLY A 546 20.91 19.83 19.34
CA GLY A 546 20.44 18.53 19.84
C GLY A 546 20.46 17.39 18.80
N GLU A 547 21.07 17.59 17.63
CA GLU A 547 20.91 16.71 16.47
C GLU A 547 21.46 15.29 16.70
N VAL A 548 22.60 15.16 17.38
CA VAL A 548 23.23 13.87 17.67
C VAL A 548 22.37 13.02 18.61
N GLU A 549 21.79 13.64 19.64
CA GLU A 549 20.88 12.97 20.58
C GLU A 549 19.60 12.53 19.86
N ALA A 550 18.97 13.42 19.09
CA ALA A 550 17.80 13.08 18.31
C ALA A 550 18.05 11.94 17.31
N PHE A 551 19.19 11.95 16.62
CA PHE A 551 19.58 10.87 15.71
C PHE A 551 19.73 9.53 16.46
N ASN A 552 20.49 9.49 17.55
CA ASN A 552 20.75 8.24 18.28
C ASN A 552 19.48 7.69 18.95
N ASP A 553 18.65 8.57 19.51
CA ASP A 553 17.55 8.17 20.39
C ASP A 553 16.24 7.96 19.63
N THR A 554 16.08 8.56 18.45
CA THR A 554 14.80 8.54 17.72
C THR A 554 14.84 7.84 16.36
N LEU A 555 16.02 7.60 15.77
CA LEU A 555 16.11 6.90 14.48
C LEU A 555 15.48 5.50 14.59
N ALA A 556 14.50 5.21 13.74
CA ALA A 556 13.76 3.95 13.71
C ALA A 556 13.54 3.48 12.27
N ARG A 557 13.83 2.19 12.01
CA ARG A 557 13.62 1.53 10.70
C ARG A 557 12.12 1.44 10.39
N MET A 558 11.77 1.69 9.13
CA MET A 558 10.39 1.66 8.62
C MET A 558 10.15 0.54 7.59
N THR A 559 11.18 -0.01 6.96
CA THR A 559 11.04 -1.08 5.95
C THR A 559 11.94 -2.26 6.28
N PHE A 560 11.44 -3.49 6.07
CA PHE A 560 12.11 -4.73 6.51
C PHE A 560 12.12 -5.84 5.44
N SER A 561 12.04 -5.44 4.17
CA SER A 561 12.03 -6.37 3.04
C SER A 561 13.39 -7.06 2.84
N PRO A 562 13.48 -8.19 2.11
CA PRO A 562 14.77 -8.68 1.56
C PRO A 562 15.27 -7.88 0.34
N SER A 563 14.57 -6.83 -0.10
CA SER A 563 14.88 -6.04 -1.29
C SER A 563 14.95 -4.54 -1.00
N GLN A 564 15.40 -3.73 -1.96
CA GLN A 564 15.77 -2.33 -1.70
C GLN A 564 14.59 -1.34 -1.82
N THR A 565 14.60 -0.31 -0.97
CA THR A 565 13.64 0.80 -0.94
C THR A 565 14.35 2.12 -1.24
N ARG A 566 13.80 2.92 -2.17
CA ARG A 566 14.37 4.19 -2.63
C ARG A 566 13.31 5.26 -2.87
N ARG A 567 13.76 6.51 -2.95
CA ARG A 567 13.01 7.73 -3.31
C ARG A 567 11.71 7.90 -2.51
N PRO A 568 11.78 8.07 -1.18
CA PRO A 568 10.62 8.40 -0.36
C PRO A 568 9.95 9.69 -0.84
N VAL A 569 8.63 9.66 -0.93
CA VAL A 569 7.77 10.80 -1.26
C VAL A 569 6.54 10.77 -0.38
N MET A 570 5.94 11.93 -0.12
CA MET A 570 4.65 11.98 0.58
C MET A 570 3.50 12.09 -0.43
N ARG A 571 2.46 11.27 -0.24
CA ARG A 571 1.21 11.36 -1.00
C ARG A 571 0.25 12.30 -0.29
N SER A 572 -0.69 12.87 -1.05
CA SER A 572 -1.77 13.68 -0.49
C SER A 572 -2.68 12.95 0.51
N SER A 573 -2.60 11.62 0.59
CA SER A 573 -3.29 10.78 1.58
C SER A 573 -2.56 10.67 2.92
N GLY A 574 -1.44 11.37 3.10
CA GLY A 574 -0.60 11.36 4.30
C GLY A 574 0.28 10.13 4.47
N GLU A 575 0.34 9.28 3.44
CA GLU A 575 1.15 8.08 3.42
C GLU A 575 2.49 8.36 2.74
N VAL A 576 3.55 7.73 3.25
CA VAL A 576 4.86 7.77 2.60
C VAL A 576 4.88 6.70 1.52
N MET A 577 5.22 7.10 0.30
CA MET A 577 5.35 6.23 -0.87
C MET A 577 6.81 6.11 -1.28
N PHE A 578 7.21 4.93 -1.74
CA PHE A 578 8.58 4.60 -2.11
C PHE A 578 8.61 3.77 -3.38
N THR A 579 9.73 3.85 -4.10
CA THR A 579 10.11 2.84 -5.09
C THR A 579 10.67 1.64 -4.35
N PHE A 580 10.06 0.47 -4.51
CA PHE A 580 10.42 -0.74 -3.79
C PHE A 580 10.65 -1.89 -4.77
N LEU A 581 11.84 -2.47 -4.71
CA LEU A 581 12.25 -3.55 -5.60
C LEU A 581 11.61 -4.87 -5.19
N ARG A 582 11.13 -5.61 -6.18
CA ARG A 582 10.79 -7.02 -6.05
C ARG A 582 11.56 -7.82 -7.08
N THR A 583 12.08 -8.97 -6.65
CA THR A 583 12.75 -9.93 -7.53
C THR A 583 12.29 -11.35 -7.22
N GLY A 584 12.40 -12.24 -8.21
CA GLY A 584 12.07 -13.64 -8.04
C GLY A 584 11.70 -14.32 -9.35
N TRP A 585 11.03 -15.46 -9.25
CA TRP A 585 10.52 -16.22 -10.38
C TRP A 585 9.02 -16.46 -10.25
N GLN A 586 8.31 -16.41 -11.37
CA GLN A 586 6.89 -16.73 -11.46
C GLN A 586 6.58 -17.27 -12.85
N SER A 587 5.88 -18.41 -12.92
CA SER A 587 5.44 -19.02 -14.19
C SER A 587 6.58 -19.21 -15.21
N GLY A 588 7.70 -19.78 -14.78
CA GLY A 588 8.89 -20.14 -15.57
C GLY A 588 9.79 -18.96 -15.97
N ARG A 589 9.49 -17.76 -15.46
CA ARG A 589 10.10 -16.49 -15.85
C ARG A 589 10.69 -15.76 -14.64
N PRO A 590 11.86 -15.11 -14.78
CA PRO A 590 12.33 -14.17 -13.77
C PRO A 590 11.48 -12.90 -13.84
N PHE A 591 11.27 -12.24 -12.71
CA PHE A 591 10.77 -10.87 -12.68
C PHE A 591 11.72 -9.99 -11.86
N PHE A 592 11.85 -8.76 -12.33
CA PHE A 592 12.58 -7.69 -11.67
C PHE A 592 11.72 -6.44 -11.84
N ASN A 593 11.09 -6.00 -10.77
CA ASN A 593 10.14 -4.90 -10.83
C ASN A 593 10.25 -4.05 -9.57
N ALA A 594 10.74 -2.82 -9.73
CA ALA A 594 10.69 -1.79 -8.74
C ALA A 594 9.42 -0.94 -8.91
N SER A 595 8.45 -1.23 -8.06
CA SER A 595 7.09 -0.69 -8.10
C SER A 595 6.86 0.27 -6.94
N LEU A 596 5.75 0.99 -6.97
CA LEU A 596 5.42 1.93 -5.91
C LEU A 596 4.69 1.23 -4.77
N PHE A 597 5.18 1.41 -3.56
CA PHE A 597 4.57 0.96 -2.31
C PHE A 597 4.31 2.15 -1.40
N ARG A 598 3.33 2.02 -0.50
CA ARG A 598 2.97 3.04 0.48
C ARG A 598 2.82 2.44 1.87
N GLN A 599 3.03 3.26 2.89
CA GLN A 599 2.83 2.94 4.29
C GLN A 599 2.49 4.21 5.08
N HIS A 600 1.99 4.04 6.29
CA HIS A 600 1.76 5.17 7.20
C HIS A 600 3.11 5.79 7.63
N VAL A 601 3.08 7.02 8.16
CA VAL A 601 4.29 7.71 8.67
C VAL A 601 4.95 6.96 9.83
N ASP A 602 4.22 6.03 10.48
CA ASP A 602 4.78 5.14 11.49
C ASP A 602 5.44 3.86 10.96
N GLY A 603 5.41 3.65 9.64
CA GLY A 603 5.92 2.47 8.95
C GLY A 603 4.90 1.35 8.78
N SER A 604 3.78 1.39 9.52
CA SER A 604 2.74 0.37 9.44
C SER A 604 1.98 0.37 8.12
N ASN A 605 1.20 -0.70 7.89
CA ASN A 605 0.29 -0.80 6.74
C ASN A 605 1.02 -0.77 5.39
N PHE A 606 2.17 -1.46 5.29
CA PHE A 606 2.93 -1.59 4.04
C PHE A 606 2.10 -2.27 2.94
N HIS A 607 1.78 -1.53 1.86
CA HIS A 607 0.95 -2.00 0.76
C HIS A 607 1.47 -1.53 -0.59
N THR A 608 1.25 -2.34 -1.62
CA THR A 608 1.50 -1.89 -2.99
C THR A 608 0.54 -0.75 -3.37
N HIS A 609 1.08 0.28 -4.03
CA HIS A 609 0.32 1.38 -4.63
C HIS A 609 0.12 1.20 -6.15
N ASN A 610 1.19 1.06 -6.94
CA ASN A 610 1.10 1.00 -8.40
C ASN A 610 2.34 0.34 -9.05
N GLY A 611 2.25 -0.12 -10.30
CA GLY A 611 3.40 -0.61 -11.08
C GLY A 611 3.84 -2.05 -10.79
N ASN A 612 3.08 -2.77 -9.94
CA ASN A 612 3.43 -4.11 -9.44
C ASN A 612 3.51 -5.21 -10.52
N ARG A 613 3.03 -4.88 -11.72
CA ARG A 613 3.16 -5.61 -12.97
C ARG A 613 3.34 -4.56 -14.06
N SER A 614 4.53 -4.51 -14.63
CA SER A 614 4.89 -3.51 -15.61
C SER A 614 6.00 -4.07 -16.48
N GLY A 615 5.95 -3.77 -17.78
CA GLY A 615 7.07 -4.00 -18.70
C GLY A 615 8.21 -3.02 -18.44
N VAL A 616 7.93 -1.90 -17.75
CA VAL A 616 8.95 -0.97 -17.26
C VAL A 616 9.54 -1.50 -15.94
N PRO A 617 10.85 -1.84 -15.89
CA PRO A 617 11.44 -2.52 -14.73
C PRO A 617 11.50 -1.65 -13.46
N ILE A 618 11.69 -0.34 -13.59
CA ILE A 618 11.82 0.56 -12.45
C ILE A 618 10.95 1.80 -12.64
N HIS A 619 10.01 2.01 -11.71
CA HIS A 619 9.27 3.25 -11.52
C HIS A 619 9.96 4.11 -10.46
N ALA A 620 10.71 5.11 -10.90
CA ALA A 620 11.50 6.00 -10.04
C ALA A 620 10.89 7.40 -9.93
N ASP A 621 11.27 8.13 -8.88
CA ASP A 621 10.99 9.57 -8.70
C ASP A 621 9.50 9.94 -8.84
N SER A 622 8.59 9.08 -8.40
CA SER A 622 7.15 9.31 -8.54
C SER A 622 6.66 10.44 -7.63
N ARG A 623 5.92 11.40 -8.16
CA ARG A 623 5.38 12.55 -7.42
C ARG A 623 3.95 12.85 -7.86
N GLU A 624 3.08 13.14 -6.89
CA GLU A 624 1.70 13.55 -7.14
C GLU A 624 1.66 15.03 -7.57
N LEU A 625 1.01 15.32 -8.69
CA LEU A 625 0.74 16.67 -9.18
C LEU A 625 -0.33 17.37 -8.32
N PRO A 626 -0.48 18.71 -8.40
CA PRO A 626 -1.61 19.43 -7.80
C PRO A 626 -2.99 18.84 -8.10
N ASN A 627 -3.19 18.38 -9.34
CA ASN A 627 -4.41 17.72 -9.80
C ASN A 627 -4.46 16.22 -9.47
N GLY A 628 -3.48 15.76 -8.70
CA GLY A 628 -3.15 14.40 -8.28
C GLY A 628 -3.24 13.29 -9.30
N LEU A 629 -2.94 13.62 -10.55
CA LEU A 629 -2.16 12.73 -11.41
C LEU A 629 -0.78 12.51 -10.77
N GLU A 630 -0.02 11.52 -11.22
CA GLU A 630 1.33 11.23 -10.77
C GLU A 630 2.30 11.29 -11.96
N ILE A 631 3.43 11.99 -11.79
CA ILE A 631 4.54 11.99 -12.74
C ILE A 631 5.68 11.13 -12.20
N ARG A 632 6.35 10.36 -13.04
CA ARG A 632 7.48 9.50 -12.64
C ARG A 632 8.45 9.24 -13.80
N VAL A 633 9.57 8.61 -13.49
CA VAL A 633 10.56 8.15 -14.48
C VAL A 633 10.48 6.64 -14.62
N GLY A 634 10.30 6.15 -15.85
CA GLY A 634 10.43 4.74 -16.19
C GLY A 634 11.83 4.44 -16.70
N ARG A 635 12.55 3.50 -16.09
CA ARG A 635 13.93 3.14 -16.48
C ARG A 635 14.24 1.66 -16.28
N ASP A 636 15.27 1.20 -16.99
CA ASP A 636 15.89 -0.10 -16.79
C ASP A 636 16.97 -0.07 -15.69
N ALA A 637 17.30 -1.23 -15.12
CA ALA A 637 18.36 -1.39 -14.12
C ALA A 637 19.76 -1.05 -14.67
N ASP A 638 19.98 -1.22 -15.97
CA ASP A 638 21.25 -0.91 -16.63
C ASP A 638 21.36 0.56 -17.04
N SER A 639 20.28 1.35 -16.94
CA SER A 639 20.30 2.78 -17.27
C SER A 639 21.14 3.58 -16.26
N TYR A 640 22.09 4.38 -16.73
CA TYR A 640 22.90 5.32 -15.95
C TYR A 640 22.35 6.75 -15.92
N TRP A 641 21.47 7.10 -16.87
CA TRP A 641 21.18 8.51 -17.17
C TRP A 641 19.73 8.92 -16.91
N GLY A 642 18.84 7.98 -16.59
CA GLY A 642 17.41 8.25 -16.39
C GLY A 642 16.57 7.40 -17.34
N GLY A 643 15.47 7.95 -17.86
CA GLY A 643 14.64 7.20 -18.80
C GLY A 643 13.44 8.00 -19.30
N MET A 644 12.35 7.29 -19.57
CA MET A 644 11.13 7.91 -20.08
C MET A 644 10.39 8.67 -18.98
N LEU A 645 9.71 9.75 -19.37
CA LEU A 645 8.83 10.50 -18.49
C LEU A 645 7.40 9.94 -18.60
N ILE A 646 6.85 9.49 -17.49
CA ILE A 646 5.56 8.81 -17.40
C ILE A 646 4.56 9.67 -16.64
N LEU A 647 3.38 9.87 -17.23
CA LEU A 647 2.18 10.36 -16.55
C LEU A 647 1.30 9.17 -16.18
N SER A 648 0.77 9.18 -14.96
CA SER A 648 -0.02 8.09 -14.40
C SER A 648 -1.12 8.66 -13.49
N ASP A 649 -2.13 7.87 -13.17
CA ASP A 649 -3.14 8.22 -12.17
C ASP A 649 -3.59 6.90 -11.55
N HIS A 650 -3.73 6.86 -10.24
CA HIS A 650 -4.40 5.77 -9.54
C HIS A 650 -5.84 5.56 -10.05
N GLN A 651 -6.41 6.56 -10.73
CA GLN A 651 -7.72 6.52 -11.37
C GLN A 651 -7.70 6.35 -12.89
N PHE A 652 -6.55 6.30 -13.58
CA PHE A 652 -6.48 6.07 -15.04
C PHE A 652 -6.88 4.66 -15.45
N GLY A 653 -7.58 3.92 -14.59
CA GLY A 653 -8.26 2.70 -14.97
C GLY A 653 -7.44 1.51 -14.58
N ILE A 654 -7.29 0.57 -15.51
CA ILE A 654 -6.85 -0.77 -15.17
C ILE A 654 -5.42 -0.94 -15.66
N ASN A 655 -4.58 -1.53 -14.82
CA ASN A 655 -3.18 -1.77 -15.12
C ASN A 655 -3.03 -2.91 -16.15
N ILE A 656 -3.45 -2.64 -17.39
CA ILE A 656 -3.07 -3.39 -18.59
C ILE A 656 -2.16 -2.48 -19.39
N GLU A 657 -0.94 -2.93 -19.60
CA GLU A 657 0.01 -2.33 -20.52
C GLU A 657 -0.07 -3.07 -21.87
N PRO A 658 0.14 -2.38 -23.00
CA PRO A 658 0.04 -3.00 -24.32
C PRO A 658 1.08 -4.09 -24.55
N ASP A 659 2.27 -3.91 -23.98
CA ASP A 659 3.45 -4.74 -24.22
C ASP A 659 4.14 -4.98 -22.86
N ASN A 660 3.62 -5.94 -22.09
CA ASN A 660 4.12 -6.29 -20.76
C ASN A 660 4.40 -7.79 -20.66
N PRO A 661 5.66 -8.21 -20.86
CA PRO A 661 5.99 -9.63 -20.93
C PRO A 661 5.89 -10.35 -19.56
N VAL A 662 5.70 -9.59 -18.47
CA VAL A 662 5.48 -10.09 -17.11
C VAL A 662 4.06 -10.63 -16.93
N ASP A 663 3.08 -10.13 -17.68
CA ASP A 663 1.71 -10.60 -17.63
C ASP A 663 1.49 -11.88 -18.48
N ASP A 664 0.30 -12.45 -18.37
CA ASP A 664 -0.15 -13.60 -19.17
C ASP A 664 -1.04 -13.18 -20.36
N LEU A 665 -1.10 -11.89 -20.67
CA LEU A 665 -1.86 -11.34 -21.78
C LEU A 665 -0.92 -11.12 -22.98
N ASP A 666 -1.20 -11.75 -24.11
CA ASP A 666 -0.42 -11.59 -25.35
C ASP A 666 -0.91 -10.36 -26.11
N HIS A 667 -0.08 -9.32 -26.25
CA HIS A 667 -0.41 -8.02 -26.86
C HIS A 667 -1.90 -7.62 -26.74
N PRO A 668 -2.42 -7.39 -25.52
CA PRO A 668 -3.85 -7.27 -25.23
C PRO A 668 -4.57 -6.15 -25.98
N TRP A 669 -3.84 -5.27 -26.67
CA TRP A 669 -4.38 -4.14 -27.42
C TRP A 669 -4.32 -4.33 -28.94
N ALA A 670 -3.81 -5.48 -29.43
CA ALA A 670 -3.65 -5.75 -30.86
C ALA A 670 -4.97 -5.60 -31.65
N ASP A 671 -6.10 -5.97 -31.02
CA ASP A 671 -7.45 -5.87 -31.58
C ASP A 671 -8.25 -4.67 -31.01
N GLY A 672 -7.57 -3.69 -30.41
CA GLY A 672 -8.16 -2.53 -29.74
C GLY A 672 -8.24 -2.66 -28.21
N PRO A 673 -8.87 -1.71 -27.51
CA PRO A 673 -8.92 -1.70 -26.05
C PRO A 673 -9.59 -2.95 -25.47
N PRO A 674 -9.04 -3.55 -24.39
CA PRO A 674 -9.59 -4.74 -23.78
C PRO A 674 -10.96 -4.47 -23.15
N ALA A 675 -11.83 -5.49 -23.16
CA ALA A 675 -13.11 -5.44 -22.46
C ALA A 675 -12.91 -5.22 -20.95
N SER A 676 -13.73 -4.37 -20.34
CA SER A 676 -13.60 -3.94 -18.95
C SER A 676 -14.96 -3.75 -18.28
N SER A 677 -15.02 -3.92 -16.96
CA SER A 677 -16.18 -3.59 -16.11
C SER A 677 -16.32 -2.09 -15.83
N GLN A 678 -15.36 -1.26 -16.24
CA GLN A 678 -15.41 0.20 -16.07
C GLN A 678 -16.26 0.88 -17.14
N HIS A 679 -16.92 1.99 -16.76
CA HIS A 679 -17.65 2.86 -17.71
C HIS A 679 -16.78 3.40 -18.84
N ARG A 680 -15.50 3.66 -18.56
CA ARG A 680 -14.49 4.12 -19.52
C ARG A 680 -13.16 3.42 -19.24
N PHE A 681 -12.60 2.73 -20.22
CA PHE A 681 -11.25 2.17 -20.14
C PHE A 681 -10.22 3.25 -20.49
N VAL A 682 -9.15 3.31 -19.70
CA VAL A 682 -7.95 4.10 -19.92
C VAL A 682 -6.74 3.28 -19.44
N PRO A 683 -5.54 3.50 -20.00
CA PRO A 683 -4.34 2.81 -19.61
C PRO A 683 -3.79 3.33 -18.27
N GLY A 684 -3.17 2.45 -17.47
CA GLY A 684 -2.64 2.81 -16.15
C GLY A 684 -1.58 3.91 -16.16
N TRP A 685 -0.92 4.14 -17.30
CA TRP A 685 0.03 5.24 -17.51
C TRP A 685 0.23 5.55 -19.00
N LEU A 686 0.87 6.69 -19.28
CA LEU A 686 1.19 7.22 -20.60
C LEU A 686 2.65 7.72 -20.63
N ALA A 687 3.39 7.42 -21.69
CA ALA A 687 4.66 8.09 -21.96
C ALA A 687 4.39 9.52 -22.47
N LEU A 688 4.93 10.55 -21.80
CA LEU A 688 4.75 11.95 -22.21
C LEU A 688 5.60 12.34 -23.42
N ASP A 689 6.71 11.64 -23.63
CA ASP A 689 7.61 11.84 -24.77
C ASP A 689 7.85 10.47 -25.41
N PRO A 690 7.15 10.13 -26.52
CA PRO A 690 7.20 8.81 -27.11
C PRO A 690 8.56 8.49 -27.77
N ASP A 691 9.40 9.50 -28.00
CA ASP A 691 10.75 9.30 -28.54
C ASP A 691 11.75 8.94 -27.43
N VAL A 692 11.40 9.12 -26.16
CA VAL A 692 12.25 8.71 -25.03
C VAL A 692 11.88 7.31 -24.54
N THR A 693 12.88 6.43 -24.43
CA THR A 693 12.71 5.04 -24.04
C THR A 693 13.21 4.83 -22.61
N PHE A 694 12.91 3.68 -22.01
CA PHE A 694 13.38 3.33 -20.66
C PHE A 694 14.68 2.51 -20.67
N ARG A 695 15.09 2.00 -21.84
CA ARG A 695 16.25 1.10 -22.02
C ARG A 695 16.95 1.36 -23.34
N GLY A 696 18.21 0.92 -23.42
CA GLY A 696 19.03 0.94 -24.63
C GLY A 696 19.30 2.35 -25.18
N VAL A 697 19.41 2.45 -26.51
CA VAL A 697 19.60 3.72 -27.22
C VAL A 697 18.26 4.45 -27.32
N SER A 698 18.12 5.55 -26.57
CA SER A 698 16.94 6.39 -26.59
C SER A 698 17.06 7.52 -27.63
N PRO A 699 16.17 7.56 -28.64
CA PRO A 699 16.21 8.61 -29.67
C PRO A 699 15.95 10.02 -29.16
N GLY A 700 14.98 10.18 -28.24
CA GLY A 700 14.57 11.47 -27.68
C GLY A 700 15.47 11.97 -26.55
N GLY A 701 16.30 11.10 -25.96
CA GLY A 701 17.24 11.44 -24.91
C GLY A 701 16.90 10.82 -23.57
N ALA A 702 16.87 11.61 -22.49
CA ALA A 702 16.57 11.09 -21.16
C ALA A 702 15.93 12.15 -20.26
N TYR A 703 15.00 11.71 -19.41
CA TYR A 703 14.45 12.49 -18.30
C TYR A 703 14.86 11.89 -16.96
N ARG A 704 15.03 12.76 -15.96
CA ARG A 704 15.13 12.37 -14.54
C ARG A 704 14.68 13.46 -13.58
N ASP A 705 14.42 13.06 -12.34
CA ASP A 705 14.12 13.93 -11.21
C ASP A 705 12.94 14.93 -11.42
N PRO A 706 11.75 14.49 -11.89
CA PRO A 706 10.61 15.39 -12.06
C PRO A 706 10.08 15.92 -10.71
N ARG A 707 9.66 17.19 -10.70
CA ARG A 707 8.95 17.83 -9.59
C ARG A 707 7.76 18.66 -10.11
N PRO A 708 6.54 18.40 -9.61
CA PRO A 708 5.38 19.22 -9.91
C PRO A 708 5.52 20.65 -9.37
N LEU A 709 4.99 21.62 -10.11
CA LEU A 709 4.82 23.00 -9.67
C LEU A 709 3.36 23.29 -9.27
N PRO A 710 3.12 24.29 -8.40
CA PRO A 710 1.77 24.69 -7.95
C PRO A 710 0.77 25.02 -9.06
N ASP A 711 1.23 25.40 -10.24
CA ASP A 711 0.39 25.73 -11.39
C ASP A 711 0.09 24.54 -12.32
N GLY A 712 0.44 23.33 -11.88
CA GLY A 712 0.21 22.10 -12.64
C GLY A 712 1.27 21.82 -13.70
N SER A 713 2.23 22.71 -13.93
CA SER A 713 3.41 22.43 -14.75
C SER A 713 4.41 21.52 -14.00
N VAL A 714 5.41 20.98 -14.71
CA VAL A 714 6.42 20.08 -14.13
C VAL A 714 7.80 20.61 -14.46
N VAL A 715 8.68 20.77 -13.47
CA VAL A 715 10.12 20.96 -13.71
C VAL A 715 10.83 19.60 -13.69
N VAL A 716 11.73 19.37 -14.63
CA VAL A 716 12.40 18.07 -14.81
C VAL A 716 13.78 18.28 -15.44
N ALA A 717 14.75 17.43 -15.09
CA ALA A 717 16.02 17.40 -15.79
C ALA A 717 15.87 16.61 -17.09
N HIS A 718 16.27 17.21 -18.21
CA HIS A 718 16.15 16.63 -19.54
C HIS A 718 17.45 16.79 -20.32
N ALA A 719 17.90 15.69 -20.92
CA ALA A 719 18.98 15.69 -21.89
C ALA A 719 18.44 15.30 -23.27
N PRO A 720 18.71 16.08 -24.34
CA PRO A 720 18.27 15.75 -25.69
C PRO A 720 19.01 14.52 -26.24
N GLY A 721 18.32 13.75 -27.07
CA GLY A 721 18.85 12.53 -27.68
C GLY A 721 19.66 12.73 -28.97
N PRO A 722 20.21 11.62 -29.51
CA PRO A 722 20.14 10.27 -28.95
C PRO A 722 21.07 10.08 -27.73
N VAL A 723 20.65 9.29 -26.76
CA VAL A 723 21.46 8.89 -25.58
C VAL A 723 21.42 7.38 -25.45
N ASP A 724 22.58 6.72 -25.35
CA ASP A 724 22.65 5.33 -24.93
C ASP A 724 22.56 5.26 -23.41
N LEU A 725 21.41 4.79 -22.90
CA LEU A 725 21.12 4.78 -21.47
C LEU A 725 22.04 3.81 -20.71
N ALA A 726 22.55 2.76 -21.36
CA ALA A 726 23.40 1.75 -20.74
C ALA A 726 24.91 2.05 -20.88
N ASP A 727 25.30 3.09 -21.62
CA ASP A 727 26.70 3.49 -21.81
C ASP A 727 27.12 4.54 -20.77
N PRO A 728 27.98 4.21 -19.78
CA PRO A 728 28.44 5.17 -18.78
C PRO A 728 29.31 6.30 -19.36
N GLU A 729 29.73 6.21 -20.63
CA GLU A 729 30.51 7.24 -21.33
C GLU A 729 29.65 8.15 -22.22
N ALA A 730 28.32 7.94 -22.30
CA ALA A 730 27.45 8.77 -23.14
C ALA A 730 27.45 10.26 -22.75
N SER A 731 27.73 10.56 -21.48
CA SER A 731 27.90 11.92 -20.91
C SER A 731 26.86 12.95 -21.39
N PRO A 732 25.55 12.67 -21.30
CA PRO A 732 24.50 13.57 -21.73
C PRO A 732 24.50 14.91 -20.96
N ASN A 733 24.05 15.98 -21.63
CA ASN A 733 23.88 17.29 -20.99
C ASN A 733 22.46 17.46 -20.46
N PHE A 734 22.29 17.44 -19.15
CA PHE A 734 21.00 17.71 -18.51
C PHE A 734 20.82 19.21 -18.28
N ASP A 735 19.76 19.75 -18.89
CA ASP A 735 19.22 21.06 -18.56
C ASP A 735 17.96 20.87 -17.70
N ILE A 736 17.62 21.86 -16.88
CA ILE A 736 16.33 21.89 -16.20
C ILE A 736 15.31 22.56 -17.11
N VAL A 737 14.27 21.82 -17.46
CA VAL A 737 13.17 22.31 -18.27
C VAL A 737 11.87 22.29 -17.49
N ARG A 738 10.99 23.24 -17.81
CA ARG A 738 9.62 23.29 -17.35
C ARG A 738 8.69 22.83 -18.48
N LEU A 739 7.88 21.83 -18.19
CA LEU A 739 6.84 21.31 -19.07
C LEU A 739 5.52 21.96 -18.67
N VAL A 740 4.96 22.78 -19.55
CA VAL A 740 3.69 23.50 -19.33
C VAL A 740 2.59 22.87 -20.17
N PRO A 741 1.54 22.30 -19.57
CA PRO A 741 0.45 21.66 -20.33
C PRO A 741 -0.26 22.67 -21.25
N ASP A 742 -0.65 22.23 -22.45
CA ASP A 742 -1.29 23.07 -23.47
C ASP A 742 -2.33 22.28 -24.28
N PRO A 743 -3.60 22.20 -23.85
CA PRO A 743 -4.09 22.63 -22.55
C PRO A 743 -3.89 21.57 -21.45
N ALA A 744 -3.57 20.32 -21.79
CA ALA A 744 -3.44 19.20 -20.86
C ALA A 744 -2.34 18.23 -21.28
N PHE A 745 -1.73 17.53 -20.31
CA PHE A 745 -0.71 16.49 -20.55
C PHE A 745 -1.25 15.18 -21.15
N GLN A 746 -2.56 15.05 -21.28
CA GLN A 746 -3.20 13.86 -21.83
C GLN A 746 -4.12 14.24 -22.99
N SER A 747 -4.30 13.31 -23.93
CA SER A 747 -5.28 13.43 -25.00
C SER A 747 -6.72 13.28 -24.47
N ASP A 748 -7.70 13.78 -25.23
CA ASP A 748 -9.13 13.67 -24.89
C ASP A 748 -9.59 12.21 -24.71
N ASP A 749 -9.00 11.26 -25.45
CA ASP A 749 -9.30 9.83 -25.34
C ASP A 749 -8.59 9.16 -24.15
N GLY A 750 -7.54 9.77 -23.60
CA GLY A 750 -6.73 9.24 -22.49
C GLY A 750 -5.71 8.18 -22.88
N PHE A 751 -5.45 7.95 -24.18
CA PHE A 751 -4.53 6.90 -24.67
C PHE A 751 -3.16 7.42 -25.11
N ARG A 752 -2.96 8.74 -25.16
CA ARG A 752 -1.72 9.36 -25.61
C ARG A 752 -1.37 10.57 -24.76
N ALA A 753 -0.10 10.97 -24.81
CA ALA A 753 0.30 12.28 -24.34
C ALA A 753 -0.53 13.37 -25.05
N GLY A 754 -0.94 14.37 -24.26
CA GLY A 754 -1.46 15.63 -24.76
C GLY A 754 -0.34 16.56 -25.22
N GLN A 755 -0.69 17.81 -25.51
CA GLN A 755 0.29 18.81 -25.91
C GLN A 755 0.82 19.57 -24.69
N TYR A 756 2.09 19.94 -24.74
CA TYR A 756 2.74 20.75 -23.74
C TYR A 756 3.90 21.54 -24.37
N ARG A 757 4.22 22.67 -23.76
CA ARG A 757 5.39 23.49 -24.13
C ARG A 757 6.55 23.13 -23.21
N ARG A 758 7.76 23.16 -23.75
CA ARG A 758 9.01 22.96 -23.01
C ARG A 758 9.75 24.29 -22.94
N GLU A 759 10.02 24.74 -21.73
CA GLU A 759 10.72 25.99 -21.43
C GLU A 759 12.01 25.67 -20.70
N VAL A 760 13.16 26.14 -21.18
CA VAL A 760 14.44 25.96 -20.48
C VAL A 760 14.49 26.92 -19.29
N VAL A 761 14.70 26.39 -18.08
CA VAL A 761 14.77 27.17 -16.83
C VAL A 761 16.22 27.39 -16.43
N VAL A 762 17.02 26.33 -16.45
CA VAL A 762 18.47 26.37 -16.16
C VAL A 762 19.17 25.55 -17.22
N SER A 763 20.24 26.09 -17.81
CA SER A 763 21.08 25.40 -18.76
C SER A 763 22.52 25.83 -18.61
N GLY A 764 23.46 24.91 -18.87
CA GLY A 764 24.87 25.17 -18.68
C GLY A 764 25.79 24.12 -19.28
N PRO A 765 27.12 24.32 -19.13
CA PRO A 765 28.14 23.33 -19.51
C PRO A 765 28.21 22.13 -18.54
N ALA A 766 27.51 22.20 -17.41
CA ALA A 766 27.39 21.17 -16.38
C ALA A 766 26.05 20.44 -16.52
N ALA A 767 25.86 19.32 -15.81
CA ALA A 767 24.56 18.67 -15.68
C ALA A 767 23.77 19.33 -14.54
N GLU A 768 22.56 19.80 -14.85
CA GLU A 768 21.63 20.44 -13.92
C GLU A 768 20.53 19.44 -13.53
N LEU A 769 20.49 19.05 -12.26
CA LEU A 769 19.75 17.88 -11.76
C LEU A 769 18.95 18.20 -10.49
N TRP A 770 18.04 17.31 -10.08
CA TRP A 770 17.15 17.48 -8.90
C TRP A 770 16.48 18.86 -8.77
N PRO A 771 15.81 19.38 -9.82
CA PRO A 771 15.05 20.61 -9.70
C PRO A 771 14.01 20.45 -8.59
N THR A 772 14.01 21.31 -7.58
CA THR A 772 13.09 21.23 -6.43
C THR A 772 12.50 22.61 -6.13
N PRO A 773 11.19 22.83 -6.31
CA PRO A 773 10.59 24.13 -6.09
C PRO A 773 10.54 24.48 -4.60
N ILE A 774 10.78 25.75 -4.28
CA ILE A 774 10.68 26.26 -2.91
C ILE A 774 9.30 26.89 -2.77
N VAL A 775 8.35 26.16 -2.17
CA VAL A 775 6.94 26.57 -2.09
C VAL A 775 6.38 26.26 -0.71
N VAL A 776 5.71 27.26 -0.11
CA VAL A 776 4.94 27.07 1.12
C VAL A 776 3.76 26.14 0.83
N ARG A 777 3.70 24.99 1.49
CA ARG A 777 2.71 23.95 1.19
C ARG A 777 2.03 23.43 2.47
N PRO A 778 0.75 23.02 2.39
CA PRO A 778 0.02 22.52 3.54
C PRO A 778 0.45 21.09 3.86
N LYS A 779 0.51 20.77 5.16
CA LYS A 779 0.78 19.42 5.64
C LYS A 779 -0.28 18.43 5.16
N GLU A 780 0.14 17.23 4.83
CA GLU A 780 -0.76 16.10 4.60
C GLU A 780 -1.25 15.53 5.93
N SER A 781 -2.48 15.01 5.97
CA SER A 781 -3.05 14.45 7.19
C SER A 781 -2.41 13.11 7.56
N VAL A 782 -1.79 13.02 8.73
CA VAL A 782 -1.14 11.79 9.25
C VAL A 782 -1.99 11.07 10.29
N ALA A 783 -3.32 11.17 10.15
CA ALA A 783 -4.30 10.57 11.05
C ALA A 783 -4.32 9.02 11.01
N LYS A 784 -3.84 8.41 9.92
CA LYS A 784 -3.72 6.95 9.81
C LYS A 784 -2.56 6.45 10.68
N LYS A 785 -2.86 5.53 11.60
CA LYS A 785 -1.91 4.97 12.58
C LYS A 785 -1.80 3.45 12.48
N LEU A 786 -0.79 2.91 13.14
CA LEU A 786 -0.59 1.50 13.44
C LEU A 786 -1.87 0.88 14.00
N LYS A 787 -2.42 -0.10 13.28
CA LYS A 787 -3.44 -1.00 13.82
C LYS A 787 -2.75 -1.99 14.73
N THR A 788 -3.30 -2.20 15.92
CA THR A 788 -2.72 -3.06 16.95
C THR A 788 -3.71 -4.11 17.41
N GLU A 789 -3.19 -5.11 18.12
CA GLU A 789 -4.00 -6.13 18.77
C GLU A 789 -3.72 -6.10 20.28
N GLU A 790 -4.21 -5.03 20.93
CA GLU A 790 -3.90 -4.75 22.35
C GLU A 790 -4.33 -5.88 23.30
N SER A 791 -5.34 -6.66 22.90
CA SER A 791 -5.75 -7.85 23.65
C SER A 791 -4.67 -8.94 23.72
N VAL A 792 -3.73 -8.93 22.78
CA VAL A 792 -2.60 -9.86 22.69
C VAL A 792 -1.32 -9.22 23.23
N PHE A 793 -1.04 -7.95 22.89
CA PHE A 793 0.24 -7.29 23.18
C PHE A 793 0.22 -6.27 24.33
N GLY A 794 -0.95 -5.96 24.89
CA GLY A 794 -1.14 -4.86 25.84
C GLY A 794 -1.28 -3.50 25.14
N PRO A 795 -1.35 -2.38 25.88
CA PRO A 795 -1.50 -1.05 25.29
C PRO A 795 -0.22 -0.58 24.59
N ILE A 796 -0.39 0.31 23.61
CA ILE A 796 0.71 1.00 22.91
C ILE A 796 1.61 1.76 23.92
N GLN A 797 2.91 1.77 23.66
CA GLN A 797 3.93 2.45 24.46
C GLN A 797 4.62 3.57 23.65
N THR A 798 5.55 4.28 24.28
CA THR A 798 6.46 5.19 23.58
C THR A 798 7.82 4.52 23.38
N VAL A 799 8.22 4.32 22.12
CA VAL A 799 9.48 3.69 21.73
C VAL A 799 10.22 4.64 20.79
N ARG A 800 11.47 4.97 21.13
CA ARG A 800 12.28 5.94 20.36
C ARG A 800 11.52 7.26 20.07
N SER A 801 10.75 7.74 21.05
CA SER A 801 9.91 8.94 20.96
C SER A 801 8.74 8.87 19.95
N PHE A 802 8.30 7.66 19.60
CA PHE A 802 7.11 7.42 18.78
C PHE A 802 6.15 6.46 19.49
N ALA A 803 4.85 6.56 19.19
CA ALA A 803 3.89 5.54 19.58
C ALA A 803 4.22 4.20 18.88
N GLY A 804 4.31 3.11 19.64
CA GLY A 804 4.61 1.77 19.12
C GLY A 804 4.88 0.72 20.19
N TYR A 805 5.46 -0.41 19.79
CA TYR A 805 5.91 -1.49 20.67
C TYR A 805 7.43 -1.67 20.60
N PRO A 806 8.06 -2.21 21.66
CA PRO A 806 9.48 -2.53 21.66
C PRO A 806 9.87 -3.49 20.53
N GLU A 807 11.12 -3.39 20.09
CA GLU A 807 11.69 -4.35 19.14
C GLU A 807 11.58 -5.79 19.67
N GLY A 808 11.29 -6.73 18.78
CA GLY A 808 11.05 -8.13 19.13
C GLY A 808 9.61 -8.46 19.56
N THR A 809 8.73 -7.47 19.80
CA THR A 809 7.30 -7.74 19.94
C THR A 809 6.77 -8.31 18.62
N PRO A 810 6.13 -9.50 18.60
CA PRO A 810 5.58 -10.07 17.37
C PRO A 810 4.49 -9.20 16.74
N ALA A 811 4.09 -9.55 15.54
CA ALA A 811 2.93 -8.99 14.86
C ALA A 811 1.89 -10.09 14.60
N VAL A 812 0.72 -9.67 14.14
CA VAL A 812 -0.35 -10.59 13.75
C VAL A 812 -0.80 -10.29 12.33
N VAL A 813 -0.94 -11.34 11.53
CA VAL A 813 -1.50 -11.29 10.19
C VAL A 813 -2.91 -11.86 10.23
N GLN A 814 -3.88 -11.07 9.75
CA GLN A 814 -5.28 -11.49 9.59
C GLN A 814 -5.65 -11.37 8.11
N VAL A 815 -6.03 -12.49 7.49
CA VAL A 815 -6.49 -12.53 6.10
C VAL A 815 -7.96 -12.84 6.06
N PHE A 816 -8.75 -11.97 5.42
CA PHE A 816 -10.20 -12.11 5.36
C PHE A 816 -10.68 -13.19 4.38
N ASP A 817 -10.01 -13.34 3.24
CA ASP A 817 -10.28 -14.37 2.25
C ASP A 817 -9.01 -14.63 1.42
N HIS A 818 -8.33 -15.73 1.72
CA HIS A 818 -7.09 -16.11 1.04
C HIS A 818 -7.32 -16.55 -0.40
N PHE A 819 -8.47 -17.15 -0.74
CA PHE A 819 -8.77 -17.52 -2.13
C PHE A 819 -8.81 -16.29 -3.03
N LEU A 820 -9.40 -15.21 -2.52
CA LEU A 820 -9.40 -13.92 -3.21
C LEU A 820 -7.99 -13.33 -3.29
N LEU A 821 -7.26 -13.31 -2.18
CA LEU A 821 -5.89 -12.75 -2.12
C LEU A 821 -4.96 -13.44 -3.11
N ASP A 822 -4.97 -14.77 -3.11
CA ASP A 822 -4.14 -15.60 -3.97
C ASP A 822 -4.47 -15.41 -5.47
N ALA A 823 -5.77 -15.37 -5.80
CA ALA A 823 -6.21 -15.07 -7.17
C ALA A 823 -5.76 -13.67 -7.61
N PHE A 824 -5.72 -12.69 -6.70
CA PHE A 824 -5.20 -11.34 -6.98
C PHE A 824 -3.70 -11.35 -7.23
N PHE A 825 -2.93 -12.08 -6.43
CA PHE A 825 -1.50 -12.18 -6.64
C PHE A 825 -1.13 -12.81 -7.98
N GLU A 826 -1.99 -13.70 -8.54
CA GLU A 826 -1.87 -14.33 -9.86
C GLU A 826 -2.46 -13.50 -11.01
N GLN A 827 -3.60 -12.81 -10.82
CA GLN A 827 -4.22 -12.00 -11.87
C GLN A 827 -4.99 -10.80 -11.29
N ILE A 828 -4.42 -9.60 -11.45
CA ILE A 828 -5.06 -8.33 -11.08
C ILE A 828 -5.72 -7.61 -12.26
N THR A 829 -5.52 -8.10 -13.48
CA THR A 829 -6.07 -7.48 -14.70
C THR A 829 -7.62 -7.53 -14.65
N PRO A 830 -8.34 -6.69 -15.39
CA PRO A 830 -9.82 -6.60 -15.38
C PRO A 830 -10.46 -7.69 -16.25
N ALA A 831 -9.67 -8.33 -17.08
CA ALA A 831 -10.10 -9.24 -18.13
C ALA A 831 -9.83 -10.68 -17.71
N GLY A 832 -10.54 -11.62 -18.34
CA GLY A 832 -10.43 -13.04 -18.01
C GLY A 832 -11.09 -13.41 -16.68
N ARG A 833 -11.19 -14.72 -16.47
CA ARG A 833 -11.83 -15.31 -15.29
C ARG A 833 -10.80 -15.54 -14.18
N ARG A 834 -11.15 -15.24 -12.93
CA ARG A 834 -10.25 -15.44 -11.78
C ARG A 834 -10.25 -16.92 -11.36
N ARG A 835 -9.05 -17.48 -11.15
CA ARG A 835 -8.88 -18.86 -10.67
C ARG A 835 -8.93 -18.94 -9.15
N LEU A 836 -10.15 -19.04 -8.62
CA LEU A 836 -10.40 -19.33 -7.22
C LEU A 836 -10.21 -20.83 -6.96
N ALA A 837 -9.34 -21.19 -6.02
CA ALA A 837 -9.05 -22.58 -5.66
C ALA A 837 -10.05 -23.17 -4.64
N LEU A 838 -11.32 -22.75 -4.75
CA LEU A 838 -12.42 -23.24 -3.92
C LEU A 838 -12.77 -24.69 -4.26
N PRO A 839 -13.37 -25.48 -3.35
CA PRO A 839 -13.80 -26.85 -3.64
C PRO A 839 -14.75 -26.96 -4.84
N VAL A 840 -15.63 -25.96 -4.98
CA VAL A 840 -16.53 -25.79 -6.12
C VAL A 840 -16.36 -24.38 -6.65
N ASN A 841 -16.14 -24.25 -7.96
CA ASN A 841 -15.99 -22.95 -8.58
C ASN A 841 -17.33 -22.21 -8.58
N PRO A 842 -17.43 -21.01 -7.98
CA PRO A 842 -18.71 -20.31 -7.85
C PRO A 842 -19.27 -19.80 -9.19
N ALA A 843 -18.44 -19.73 -10.24
CA ALA A 843 -18.85 -19.27 -11.57
C ALA A 843 -19.42 -20.41 -12.44
N THR A 844 -18.79 -21.58 -12.44
CA THR A 844 -19.18 -22.71 -13.31
C THR A 844 -19.88 -23.85 -12.58
N GLY A 845 -19.80 -23.91 -11.25
CA GLY A 845 -20.22 -25.07 -10.48
C GLY A 845 -19.31 -26.28 -10.65
N GLU A 846 -18.19 -26.16 -11.36
CA GLU A 846 -17.21 -27.23 -11.54
C GLU A 846 -16.52 -27.55 -10.23
N VAL A 847 -16.33 -28.84 -9.97
CA VAL A 847 -15.60 -29.34 -8.81
C VAL A 847 -14.10 -29.22 -9.09
N THR A 848 -13.39 -28.47 -8.26
CA THR A 848 -11.93 -28.36 -8.33
C THR A 848 -11.32 -29.71 -7.90
N PRO A 849 -10.35 -30.29 -8.64
CA PRO A 849 -9.66 -31.51 -8.22
C PRO A 849 -9.00 -31.34 -6.85
N GLU A 850 -8.94 -32.40 -6.04
CA GLU A 850 -8.38 -32.33 -4.69
C GLU A 850 -6.93 -31.78 -4.67
N VAL A 851 -6.11 -32.21 -5.64
CA VAL A 851 -4.72 -31.75 -5.78
C VAL A 851 -4.59 -30.26 -6.07
N ASP A 852 -5.67 -29.60 -6.51
CA ASP A 852 -5.72 -28.18 -6.92
C ASP A 852 -6.47 -27.29 -5.94
N ARG A 853 -7.12 -27.87 -4.93
CA ARG A 853 -7.81 -27.11 -3.89
C ARG A 853 -6.80 -26.53 -2.94
N VAL A 854 -7.03 -25.29 -2.52
CA VAL A 854 -6.25 -24.69 -1.42
C VAL A 854 -7.00 -24.97 -0.13
N GLU A 855 -6.34 -25.62 0.82
CA GLU A 855 -6.89 -25.96 2.12
C GLU A 855 -6.05 -25.40 3.28
N TYR A 856 -4.82 -24.99 2.99
CA TYR A 856 -3.90 -24.44 3.99
C TYR A 856 -3.07 -23.31 3.40
N VAL A 857 -2.57 -22.47 4.28
CA VAL A 857 -1.61 -21.41 3.96
C VAL A 857 -0.34 -21.62 4.76
N ARG A 858 0.81 -21.47 4.12
CA ARG A 858 2.10 -21.40 4.80
C ARG A 858 2.66 -20.00 4.73
N ILE A 859 3.01 -19.45 5.88
CA ILE A 859 3.73 -18.18 6.00
C ILE A 859 5.22 -18.50 5.96
N VAL A 860 5.91 -17.96 4.97
CA VAL A 860 7.33 -18.22 4.71
C VAL A 860 8.11 -16.94 4.94
N GLY A 861 8.96 -16.93 5.96
CA GLY A 861 9.91 -15.85 6.22
C GLY A 861 11.16 -15.97 5.36
N VAL A 862 11.89 -14.86 5.25
CA VAL A 862 13.15 -14.78 4.50
C VAL A 862 14.25 -14.16 5.34
N ARG A 863 15.47 -14.67 5.21
CA ARG A 863 16.66 -14.06 5.82
C ARG A 863 17.25 -12.98 4.92
N PRO A 864 17.79 -11.89 5.48
CA PRO A 864 18.55 -10.92 4.71
C PRO A 864 19.81 -11.57 4.12
N GLN A 865 20.28 -11.03 2.99
CA GLN A 865 21.55 -11.40 2.39
C GLN A 865 22.62 -10.38 2.80
N HIS A 866 23.88 -10.79 2.76
CA HIS A 866 25.04 -9.96 3.08
C HIS A 866 26.04 -9.96 1.92
N GLU A 867 27.11 -9.17 2.05
CA GLU A 867 28.16 -9.09 1.04
C GLU A 867 28.74 -10.49 0.75
N GLY A 868 28.85 -10.84 -0.53
CA GLY A 868 29.38 -12.13 -0.97
C GLY A 868 28.36 -13.26 -1.04
N ASP A 869 27.15 -13.08 -0.48
CA ASP A 869 26.06 -14.02 -0.70
C ASP A 869 25.68 -14.08 -2.19
N SER A 870 25.29 -15.27 -2.66
CA SER A 870 24.85 -15.47 -4.04
C SER A 870 23.63 -16.39 -4.10
N GLY A 871 22.81 -16.20 -5.14
CA GLY A 871 21.57 -16.94 -5.32
C GLY A 871 20.39 -16.36 -4.53
N PRO A 872 19.25 -17.07 -4.50
CA PRO A 872 18.05 -16.59 -3.83
C PRO A 872 18.21 -16.56 -2.31
N PRO A 873 17.53 -15.63 -1.61
CA PRO A 873 17.64 -15.53 -0.16
C PRO A 873 17.06 -16.75 0.54
N GLN A 874 17.63 -17.08 1.70
CA GLN A 874 17.23 -18.25 2.47
C GLN A 874 15.81 -18.09 3.06
N ARG A 875 14.97 -19.10 2.85
CA ARG A 875 13.59 -19.15 3.35
C ARG A 875 13.45 -20.04 4.58
N PHE A 876 12.50 -19.70 5.43
CA PHE A 876 12.09 -20.51 6.59
C PHE A 876 10.58 -20.42 6.80
N MET A 877 9.99 -21.42 7.43
CA MET A 877 8.56 -21.44 7.71
C MET A 877 8.27 -20.79 9.07
N ILE A 878 7.31 -19.85 9.08
CA ILE A 878 6.80 -19.15 10.26
C ILE A 878 5.57 -19.87 10.81
N ALA A 879 4.64 -20.22 9.93
CA ALA A 879 3.39 -20.88 10.30
C ALA A 879 2.83 -21.70 9.14
N GLU A 880 2.03 -22.71 9.45
CA GLU A 880 1.18 -23.44 8.51
C GLU A 880 -0.23 -23.49 9.12
N ALA A 881 -1.18 -22.79 8.51
CA ALA A 881 -2.52 -22.57 9.03
C ALA A 881 -3.56 -23.27 8.15
N PRO A 882 -4.53 -24.02 8.70
CA PRO A 882 -5.72 -24.41 7.95
C PRO A 882 -6.52 -23.19 7.54
N LEU A 883 -7.10 -23.22 6.33
CA LEU A 883 -8.08 -22.24 5.91
C LEU A 883 -9.45 -22.61 6.44
N GLU A 884 -10.16 -21.62 6.99
CA GLU A 884 -11.57 -21.76 7.34
C GLU A 884 -12.46 -21.80 6.09
N ALA A 885 -13.74 -22.12 6.24
CA ALA A 885 -14.66 -22.29 5.10
C ALA A 885 -14.90 -20.97 4.34
N ASP A 886 -14.86 -19.84 5.05
CA ASP A 886 -14.91 -18.49 4.48
C ASP A 886 -13.61 -18.11 3.75
N GLY A 887 -12.52 -18.88 3.92
CA GLY A 887 -11.20 -18.65 3.35
C GLY A 887 -10.28 -17.81 4.24
N SER A 888 -10.69 -17.50 5.47
CA SER A 888 -9.90 -16.71 6.41
C SER A 888 -8.82 -17.51 7.12
N PHE A 889 -7.75 -16.83 7.54
CA PHE A 889 -6.80 -17.35 8.54
C PHE A 889 -6.23 -16.21 9.41
N TYR A 890 -5.71 -16.60 10.57
CA TYR A 890 -5.21 -15.68 11.59
C TYR A 890 -3.99 -16.27 12.31
N ALA A 891 -2.84 -15.61 12.19
CA ALA A 891 -1.55 -16.14 12.67
C ALA A 891 -0.60 -15.04 13.16
N MET A 892 0.27 -15.38 14.11
CA MET A 892 1.39 -14.55 14.55
C MET A 892 2.57 -14.68 13.59
N THR A 893 3.31 -13.59 13.42
CA THR A 893 4.56 -13.51 12.67
C THR A 893 5.61 -12.74 13.48
N PRO A 894 6.91 -13.03 13.34
CA PRO A 894 7.93 -12.10 13.81
C PRO A 894 7.72 -10.74 13.15
N SER A 895 7.92 -9.67 13.92
CA SER A 895 8.00 -8.32 13.35
C SER A 895 9.37 -8.08 12.75
N GLY A 896 9.47 -7.12 11.83
CA GLY A 896 10.74 -6.75 11.20
C GLY A 896 11.33 -7.82 10.27
N VAL A 897 10.53 -8.81 9.87
CA VAL A 897 10.94 -9.92 8.99
C VAL A 897 10.04 -9.92 7.76
N GLY A 898 10.66 -9.97 6.58
CA GLY A 898 9.95 -10.18 5.32
C GLY A 898 9.30 -11.56 5.26
N PHE A 899 8.05 -11.65 4.81
CA PHE A 899 7.34 -12.92 4.63
C PHE A 899 6.49 -12.97 3.34
N ASP A 900 6.29 -14.18 2.81
CA ASP A 900 5.43 -14.53 1.67
C ASP A 900 4.34 -15.53 2.12
N LEU A 901 3.26 -15.64 1.36
CA LEU A 901 2.15 -16.56 1.62
C LEU A 901 2.06 -17.64 0.53
N GLN A 902 2.28 -18.90 0.90
CA GLN A 902 2.12 -20.04 0.00
C GLN A 902 0.76 -20.70 0.15
N SER A 903 0.06 -20.90 -0.96
CA SER A 903 -1.18 -21.66 -1.03
C SER A 903 -0.88 -23.15 -1.11
N LEU A 904 -1.43 -23.95 -0.19
CA LEU A 904 -1.18 -25.39 -0.10
C LEU A 904 -2.44 -26.22 -0.30
N ASN A 905 -2.28 -27.40 -0.90
CA ASN A 905 -3.34 -28.41 -0.96
C ASN A 905 -3.44 -29.28 0.29
N SER A 906 -4.37 -30.24 0.28
CA SER A 906 -4.62 -31.20 1.37
C SER A 906 -3.37 -32.00 1.77
N ARG A 907 -2.38 -32.11 0.87
CA ARG A 907 -1.12 -32.85 1.04
C ARG A 907 0.09 -31.97 1.37
N ARG A 908 -0.12 -30.71 1.78
CA ARG A 908 0.94 -29.73 2.13
C ARG A 908 1.80 -29.24 0.97
N MET A 909 1.47 -29.57 -0.27
CA MET A 909 2.24 -29.16 -1.44
C MET A 909 1.91 -27.70 -1.81
N ALA A 910 2.93 -26.86 -2.01
CA ALA A 910 2.70 -25.51 -2.52
C ALA A 910 2.18 -25.57 -3.96
N LEU A 911 1.00 -24.96 -4.16
CA LEU A 911 0.40 -24.74 -5.48
C LEU A 911 0.84 -23.41 -6.08
N ARG A 912 1.07 -22.42 -5.22
CA ARG A 912 1.46 -21.06 -5.59
C ARG A 912 2.35 -20.46 -4.50
N SER A 913 3.40 -19.74 -4.92
CA SER A 913 4.25 -18.89 -4.08
C SER A 913 4.42 -17.57 -4.85
N PRO A 914 3.67 -16.52 -4.49
CA PRO A 914 3.60 -15.31 -5.30
C PRO A 914 4.89 -14.49 -5.22
N ASN A 915 5.83 -14.82 -4.32
CA ASN A 915 7.08 -14.10 -4.11
C ASN A 915 6.79 -12.60 -3.87
N ARG A 916 5.86 -12.36 -2.94
CA ARG A 916 5.43 -11.03 -2.53
C ARG A 916 5.80 -10.82 -1.07
N TRP A 917 7.00 -10.28 -0.88
CA TRP A 917 7.53 -9.96 0.45
C TRP A 917 6.74 -8.83 1.09
N LEU A 918 5.92 -9.19 2.07
CA LEU A 918 5.29 -8.30 3.04
C LEU A 918 6.13 -8.28 4.31
N TYR A 919 5.85 -7.36 5.21
CA TYR A 919 6.41 -7.36 6.56
C TYR A 919 5.44 -6.66 7.51
N ALA A 920 5.67 -6.83 8.80
CA ALA A 920 4.87 -6.19 9.83
C ALA A 920 5.77 -5.54 10.88
N HIS A 921 5.31 -4.41 11.41
CA HIS A 921 5.96 -3.71 12.51
C HIS A 921 5.70 -4.40 13.87
N PRO A 922 6.53 -4.14 14.90
CA PRO A 922 6.27 -4.63 16.24
C PRO A 922 4.85 -4.30 16.73
N GLY A 923 4.10 -5.33 17.13
CA GLY A 923 2.71 -5.23 17.60
C GLY A 923 1.67 -4.89 16.53
N GLU A 924 2.06 -4.85 15.24
CA GLU A 924 1.14 -4.56 14.15
C GLU A 924 0.10 -5.66 13.98
N LYS A 925 -1.16 -5.26 13.82
CA LYS A 925 -2.23 -6.07 13.27
C LYS A 925 -2.34 -5.79 11.77
N HIS A 926 -1.66 -6.60 10.97
CA HIS A 926 -1.64 -6.46 9.52
C HIS A 926 -2.83 -7.21 8.90
N THR A 927 -3.76 -6.47 8.30
CA THR A 927 -4.97 -7.03 7.70
C THR A 927 -4.87 -7.07 6.18
N LEU A 928 -5.15 -8.21 5.55
CA LEU A 928 -5.10 -8.39 4.11
C LEU A 928 -6.42 -8.93 3.55
N ALA A 929 -6.67 -8.62 2.28
CA ALA A 929 -7.88 -8.97 1.53
C ALA A 929 -9.17 -8.39 2.13
N ILE A 930 -10.30 -8.75 1.52
CA ILE A 930 -11.66 -8.45 1.98
C ILE A 930 -12.50 -9.73 1.85
N PRO A 931 -13.62 -9.86 2.58
CA PRO A 931 -14.57 -10.94 2.34
C PRO A 931 -15.01 -10.97 0.86
N ARG A 932 -14.99 -12.13 0.18
CA ARG A 932 -15.34 -12.19 -1.26
C ARG A 932 -16.73 -11.66 -1.59
N ALA A 933 -17.67 -11.73 -0.64
CA ALA A 933 -19.02 -11.19 -0.81
C ALA A 933 -19.00 -9.68 -1.06
N LEU A 934 -17.97 -8.98 -0.58
CA LEU A 934 -17.77 -7.55 -0.78
C LEU A 934 -16.98 -7.21 -2.05
N PHE A 935 -16.50 -8.22 -2.77
CA PHE A 935 -15.65 -8.02 -3.93
C PHE A 935 -16.29 -7.21 -5.05
N PRO A 936 -17.53 -7.50 -5.51
CA PRO A 936 -18.14 -6.80 -6.64
C PRO A 936 -18.16 -5.27 -6.47
N GLN A 937 -18.54 -4.79 -5.28
CA GLN A 937 -18.62 -3.36 -5.02
C GLN A 937 -17.30 -2.71 -4.58
N THR A 938 -16.36 -3.49 -4.03
CA THR A 938 -15.13 -2.93 -3.43
C THR A 938 -13.92 -3.06 -4.33
N CYS A 939 -13.91 -3.99 -5.29
CA CYS A 939 -12.75 -4.24 -6.15
C CYS A 939 -13.13 -4.56 -7.60
N GLY A 940 -14.33 -5.09 -7.85
CA GLY A 940 -14.75 -5.56 -9.17
C GLY A 940 -14.81 -4.46 -10.24
N GLY A 941 -15.00 -3.20 -9.84
CA GLY A 941 -14.94 -2.05 -10.75
C GLY A 941 -13.57 -1.84 -11.41
N CYS A 942 -12.45 -2.21 -10.76
CA CYS A 942 -11.12 -2.14 -11.38
C CYS A 942 -10.58 -3.51 -11.79
N HIS A 943 -10.86 -4.55 -11.00
CA HIS A 943 -10.25 -5.86 -11.22
C HIS A 943 -11.14 -6.82 -12.01
N GLY A 944 -12.25 -6.32 -12.58
CA GLY A 944 -13.24 -7.13 -13.28
C GLY A 944 -14.05 -8.02 -12.34
N ALA A 945 -14.96 -8.82 -12.90
CA ALA A 945 -15.69 -9.81 -12.12
C ALA A 945 -14.83 -11.06 -11.83
N LEU A 946 -15.10 -11.74 -10.72
CA LEU A 946 -14.47 -13.03 -10.41
C LEU A 946 -14.79 -14.09 -11.49
N THR A 947 -15.98 -14.01 -12.07
CA THR A 947 -16.47 -14.90 -13.14
C THR A 947 -15.87 -14.59 -14.51
N GLY A 948 -15.33 -13.39 -14.70
CA GLY A 948 -14.97 -12.83 -16.00
C GLY A 948 -16.11 -12.08 -16.71
N GLU A 949 -17.35 -12.20 -16.24
CA GLU A 949 -18.53 -11.54 -16.83
C GLU A 949 -18.76 -10.14 -16.22
N PRO A 950 -18.66 -9.04 -16.98
CA PRO A 950 -18.72 -7.68 -16.42
C PRO A 950 -19.98 -7.36 -15.61
N VAL A 951 -21.13 -7.97 -15.94
CA VAL A 951 -22.40 -7.73 -15.24
C VAL A 951 -22.36 -8.15 -13.76
N ASP A 952 -21.48 -9.08 -13.40
CA ASP A 952 -21.38 -9.59 -12.03
C ASP A 952 -20.76 -8.59 -11.05
N THR A 953 -20.19 -7.47 -11.54
CA THR A 953 -19.68 -6.38 -10.69
C THR A 953 -20.78 -5.44 -10.17
N LEU A 954 -22.02 -5.56 -10.66
CA LEU A 954 -23.14 -4.67 -10.31
C LEU A 954 -24.03 -5.17 -9.15
N ARG A 955 -23.66 -6.28 -8.50
CA ARG A 955 -24.48 -6.89 -7.44
C ARG A 955 -24.36 -6.12 -6.12
N GLN A 956 -25.48 -5.90 -5.43
CA GLN A 956 -25.49 -5.38 -4.05
C GLN A 956 -25.43 -6.55 -3.06
N PRO A 957 -24.35 -6.69 -2.26
CA PRO A 957 -24.36 -7.67 -1.19
C PRO A 957 -25.20 -7.22 -0.01
N ASP A 958 -25.60 -8.19 0.80
CA ASP A 958 -26.17 -7.95 2.12
C ASP A 958 -25.06 -7.44 3.08
N GLY A 959 -25.11 -6.15 3.39
CA GLY A 959 -24.18 -5.49 4.29
C GLY A 959 -24.37 -5.85 5.77
N VAL A 960 -25.48 -6.50 6.14
CA VAL A 960 -25.76 -6.90 7.54
C VAL A 960 -24.98 -8.15 7.94
N THR A 961 -24.74 -9.06 6.98
CA THR A 961 -24.01 -10.32 7.19
C THR A 961 -22.51 -10.24 6.87
N SER A 962 -22.05 -9.16 6.25
CA SER A 962 -20.66 -8.99 5.79
C SER A 962 -19.79 -8.21 6.80
N ALA A 963 -19.80 -8.62 8.07
CA ALA A 963 -19.04 -7.96 9.13
C ALA A 963 -17.53 -8.25 9.05
N SER A 964 -16.69 -7.40 9.64
CA SER A 964 -15.23 -7.59 9.81
C SER A 964 -14.83 -8.78 10.70
N LEU A 965 -15.78 -9.66 11.03
CA LEU A 965 -15.57 -10.87 11.82
C LEU A 965 -15.44 -12.04 10.87
N THR A 966 -14.30 -12.72 10.93
CA THR A 966 -14.01 -13.95 10.17
C THR A 966 -14.08 -15.17 11.05
N GLU A 967 -14.35 -16.35 10.48
CA GLU A 967 -14.33 -17.62 11.22
C GLU A 967 -12.97 -17.87 11.91
N ALA A 968 -11.87 -17.41 11.31
CA ALA A 968 -10.53 -17.57 11.88
C ALA A 968 -10.28 -16.71 13.12
N SER A 969 -10.92 -15.55 13.23
CA SER A 969 -10.72 -14.59 14.32
C SER A 969 -11.84 -14.62 15.36
N TRP A 970 -12.99 -15.24 15.04
CA TRP A 970 -14.19 -15.17 15.86
C TRP A 970 -14.89 -16.54 15.97
N ASP A 971 -15.11 -16.99 17.19
CA ASP A 971 -15.92 -18.16 17.50
C ASP A 971 -17.38 -17.72 17.62
N LEU A 972 -18.17 -17.96 16.58
CA LEU A 972 -19.59 -17.60 16.53
C LEU A 972 -20.41 -18.30 17.61
N GLU A 973 -20.14 -19.58 17.89
CA GLU A 973 -20.90 -20.36 18.89
C GLU A 973 -20.63 -19.88 20.31
N ARG A 974 -19.38 -19.52 20.60
CA ARG A 974 -18.95 -19.04 21.92
C ARG A 974 -18.87 -17.52 22.01
N HIS A 975 -19.35 -16.80 21.00
CA HIS A 975 -19.29 -15.34 20.85
C HIS A 975 -18.02 -14.70 21.43
N ARG A 976 -16.86 -15.24 21.06
CA ARG A 976 -15.56 -14.75 21.57
C ARG A 976 -14.51 -14.73 20.47
N LYS A 977 -13.53 -13.86 20.65
CA LYS A 977 -12.37 -13.79 19.77
C LYS A 977 -11.51 -15.05 19.88
N ARG A 978 -11.06 -15.58 18.75
CA ARG A 978 -10.08 -16.66 18.67
C ARG A 978 -8.67 -16.09 18.77
N ARG A 979 -7.75 -16.89 19.31
CA ARG A 979 -6.32 -16.56 19.30
C ARG A 979 -5.67 -16.98 17.98
N PRO A 980 -4.53 -16.38 17.59
CA PRO A 980 -3.78 -16.82 16.42
C PRO A 980 -3.48 -18.33 16.46
N VAL A 981 -3.45 -18.98 15.30
CA VAL A 981 -3.30 -20.45 15.19
C VAL A 981 -1.99 -20.99 15.78
N ASN A 982 -0.94 -20.18 15.72
CA ASN A 982 0.39 -20.46 16.26
C ASN A 982 0.69 -19.64 17.52
N ASP A 983 -0.34 -19.22 18.26
CA ASP A 983 -0.17 -18.56 19.56
C ASP A 983 0.56 -19.50 20.53
N ALA A 984 1.73 -19.06 20.98
CA ALA A 984 2.51 -19.75 22.01
C ALA A 984 2.35 -19.02 23.34
N PRO A 985 2.23 -19.70 24.49
CA PRO A 985 2.00 -19.06 25.79
C PRO A 985 3.07 -18.05 26.21
N ASP A 986 4.27 -18.12 25.63
CA ASP A 986 5.41 -17.23 25.87
C ASP A 986 5.55 -16.10 24.82
N GLY A 987 4.66 -16.05 23.83
CA GLY A 987 4.69 -15.07 22.74
C GLY A 987 5.83 -15.28 21.72
N VAL A 988 6.53 -16.42 21.76
CA VAL A 988 7.66 -16.70 20.87
C VAL A 988 7.17 -17.43 19.62
N VAL A 989 7.36 -16.81 18.45
CA VAL A 989 7.01 -17.43 17.16
C VAL A 989 8.07 -18.48 16.79
N GLN A 990 7.66 -19.75 16.71
CA GLN A 990 8.55 -20.85 16.36
C GLN A 990 8.89 -20.86 14.87
N LEU A 991 10.18 -20.82 14.54
CA LEU A 991 10.66 -20.84 13.15
C LEU A 991 11.13 -22.25 12.77
N THR A 992 10.65 -22.75 11.63
CA THR A 992 11.03 -24.06 11.11
C THR A 992 11.89 -23.92 9.87
N THR A 993 13.06 -24.57 9.87
CA THR A 993 13.96 -24.66 8.71
C THR A 993 14.00 -26.10 8.20
N VAL A 994 14.25 -26.31 6.90
CA VAL A 994 14.50 -27.64 6.34
C VAL A 994 15.70 -27.55 5.39
N TYR A 995 16.76 -28.29 5.68
CA TYR A 995 18.01 -28.28 4.92
C TYR A 995 18.35 -29.65 4.35
N PHE A 996 18.98 -29.67 3.19
CA PHE A 996 19.33 -30.93 2.51
C PHE A 996 20.19 -31.83 3.41
N ASP A 997 21.28 -31.31 3.97
CA ASP A 997 22.24 -32.15 4.69
C ASP A 997 21.72 -32.67 6.03
N ARG A 998 20.93 -31.85 6.75
CA ARG A 998 20.36 -32.20 8.05
C ARG A 998 19.14 -33.10 7.93
N ASP A 999 18.21 -32.78 7.02
CA ASP A 999 16.87 -33.36 7.02
C ASP A 999 16.61 -34.29 5.84
N ILE A 1000 17.16 -33.99 4.65
CA ILE A 1000 16.87 -34.76 3.43
C ILE A 1000 17.86 -35.93 3.24
N ARG A 1001 19.15 -35.68 3.44
CA ARG A 1001 20.21 -36.68 3.28
C ARG A 1001 19.98 -37.94 4.12
N PRO A 1002 19.53 -37.87 5.40
CA PRO A 1002 19.18 -39.07 6.16
C PRO A 1002 18.05 -39.89 5.52
N ILE A 1003 17.02 -39.24 4.99
CA ILE A 1003 15.90 -39.90 4.29
C ILE A 1003 16.44 -40.60 3.03
N LEU A 1004 17.25 -39.92 2.22
CA LEU A 1004 17.87 -40.50 1.03
C LEU A 1004 18.74 -41.72 1.38
N GLN A 1005 19.54 -41.61 2.44
CA GLN A 1005 20.41 -42.71 2.88
C GLN A 1005 19.62 -43.94 3.30
N ALA A 1006 18.50 -43.76 3.99
CA ALA A 1006 17.65 -44.85 4.47
C ALA A 1006 16.80 -45.48 3.34
N ARG A 1007 16.31 -44.66 2.40
CA ARG A 1007 15.24 -45.07 1.46
C ARG A 1007 15.68 -45.18 0.01
N CYS A 1008 16.69 -44.44 -0.42
CA CYS A 1008 16.99 -44.24 -1.84
C CYS A 1008 18.38 -44.77 -2.25
N VAL A 1009 19.41 -44.53 -1.43
CA VAL A 1009 20.83 -44.79 -1.77
C VAL A 1009 21.08 -46.26 -2.10
N SER A 1010 20.38 -47.19 -1.45
CA SER A 1010 20.53 -48.63 -1.70
C SER A 1010 20.29 -48.98 -3.18
N CYS A 1011 19.40 -48.27 -3.88
CA CYS A 1011 19.12 -48.45 -5.30
C CYS A 1011 19.77 -47.37 -6.18
N HIS A 1012 19.94 -46.13 -5.68
CA HIS A 1012 20.48 -44.98 -6.43
C HIS A 1012 21.96 -44.69 -6.10
N SER A 1013 22.82 -45.70 -6.27
CA SER A 1013 24.28 -45.61 -6.09
C SER A 1013 25.05 -45.96 -7.37
N PRO A 1014 26.32 -45.52 -7.52
CA PRO A 1014 27.14 -45.85 -8.69
C PRO A 1014 27.28 -47.37 -8.89
N GLY A 1015 27.22 -47.82 -10.14
CA GLY A 1015 27.48 -49.22 -10.52
C GLY A 1015 26.26 -50.17 -10.45
N ARG A 1016 25.06 -49.66 -10.11
CA ARG A 1016 23.80 -50.42 -10.26
C ARG A 1016 23.29 -50.35 -11.69
N ALA A 1017 22.90 -51.49 -12.25
CA ALA A 1017 22.39 -51.57 -13.62
C ALA A 1017 21.06 -50.81 -13.76
N GLY A 1018 20.98 -49.90 -14.74
CA GLY A 1018 19.76 -49.13 -15.05
C GLY A 1018 19.57 -47.83 -14.25
N THR A 1019 20.57 -47.39 -13.47
CA THR A 1019 20.48 -46.16 -12.66
C THR A 1019 21.14 -44.98 -13.38
N THR A 1020 20.35 -43.94 -13.70
CA THR A 1020 20.86 -42.67 -14.25
C THR A 1020 21.05 -41.58 -13.19
N LEU A 1021 20.42 -41.74 -12.02
CA LEU A 1021 20.46 -40.79 -10.91
C LEU A 1021 21.33 -41.34 -9.77
N ASN A 1022 22.40 -40.63 -9.42
CA ASN A 1022 23.26 -40.95 -8.28
C ASN A 1022 22.93 -40.06 -7.08
N LEU A 1023 22.45 -40.67 -5.99
CA LEU A 1023 22.08 -40.00 -4.74
C LEU A 1023 23.08 -40.28 -3.60
N ASN A 1024 24.23 -40.86 -3.90
CA ASN A 1024 25.29 -41.10 -2.92
C ASN A 1024 26.33 -39.96 -2.91
N GLY A 1025 26.81 -39.59 -1.72
CA GLY A 1025 27.88 -38.60 -1.53
C GLY A 1025 27.46 -37.14 -1.80
N GLU A 1026 28.43 -36.31 -2.21
CA GLU A 1026 28.26 -34.85 -2.34
C GLU A 1026 27.45 -34.40 -3.56
N GLN A 1027 27.33 -35.24 -4.57
CA GLN A 1027 26.59 -34.95 -5.81
C GLN A 1027 25.07 -35.15 -5.67
N ALA A 1028 24.62 -35.76 -4.57
CA ALA A 1028 23.21 -36.06 -4.34
C ALA A 1028 22.33 -34.80 -4.34
N PHE A 1029 22.85 -33.68 -3.82
CA PHE A 1029 22.14 -32.40 -3.78
C PHE A 1029 21.82 -31.90 -5.20
N GLU A 1030 22.84 -31.73 -6.04
CA GLU A 1030 22.66 -31.24 -7.42
C GLU A 1030 21.79 -32.20 -8.24
N ALA A 1031 22.02 -33.50 -8.11
CA ALA A 1031 21.24 -34.52 -8.79
C ALA A 1031 19.74 -34.48 -8.42
N LEU A 1032 19.41 -34.20 -7.16
CA LEU A 1032 18.02 -34.07 -6.72
C LEU A 1032 17.43 -32.72 -7.12
N ARG A 1033 18.22 -31.65 -7.08
CA ARG A 1033 17.83 -30.28 -7.42
C ARG A 1033 17.38 -30.15 -8.89
N GLU A 1034 17.92 -30.98 -9.79
CA GLU A 1034 17.48 -31.09 -11.18
C GLU A 1034 16.04 -31.64 -11.35
N LEU A 1035 15.50 -32.31 -10.34
CA LEU A 1035 14.17 -32.95 -10.38
C LEU A 1035 13.08 -32.13 -9.68
N VAL A 1036 13.41 -30.94 -9.18
CA VAL A 1036 12.50 -30.11 -8.37
C VAL A 1036 12.46 -28.66 -8.86
N ASP A 1037 11.28 -28.04 -8.74
CA ASP A 1037 11.08 -26.62 -9.04
C ASP A 1037 11.45 -25.75 -7.83
N HIS A 1038 12.76 -25.56 -7.65
CA HIS A 1038 13.32 -24.80 -6.55
C HIS A 1038 13.31 -23.28 -6.77
N ARG A 1039 13.09 -22.81 -8.01
CA ARG A 1039 13.14 -21.37 -8.34
C ARG A 1039 11.84 -20.67 -7.96
N GLU A 1040 10.70 -21.29 -8.26
CA GLU A 1040 9.39 -20.84 -7.79
C GLU A 1040 9.02 -21.42 -6.42
N ALA A 1041 9.80 -22.39 -5.95
CA ALA A 1041 9.60 -23.10 -4.69
C ALA A 1041 8.23 -23.81 -4.65
N LEU A 1042 8.00 -24.67 -5.65
CA LEU A 1042 6.73 -25.37 -5.87
C LEU A 1042 6.93 -26.89 -5.95
N SER A 1043 6.64 -27.59 -4.86
CA SER A 1043 6.63 -29.06 -4.83
C SER A 1043 5.63 -29.66 -5.82
N SER A 1044 4.51 -28.97 -6.09
CA SER A 1044 3.48 -29.41 -7.04
C SER A 1044 3.96 -29.42 -8.50
N ARG A 1045 5.03 -28.69 -8.83
CA ARG A 1045 5.67 -28.67 -10.16
C ARG A 1045 6.95 -29.51 -10.22
N SER A 1046 7.23 -30.26 -9.16
CA SER A 1046 8.47 -31.03 -9.03
C SER A 1046 8.26 -32.47 -9.46
N TYR A 1047 8.98 -32.90 -10.50
CA TYR A 1047 8.92 -34.27 -11.01
C TYR A 1047 9.27 -35.31 -9.94
N LEU A 1048 10.16 -34.97 -9.00
CA LEU A 1048 10.45 -35.80 -7.85
C LEU A 1048 9.18 -36.11 -7.03
N VAL A 1049 8.31 -35.14 -6.79
CA VAL A 1049 7.12 -35.31 -5.95
C VAL A 1049 6.09 -36.17 -6.66
N GLU A 1050 5.89 -35.97 -7.96
CA GLU A 1050 5.05 -36.85 -8.79
C GLU A 1050 5.54 -38.30 -8.72
N LYS A 1051 6.87 -38.49 -8.79
CA LYS A 1051 7.49 -39.82 -8.65
C LYS A 1051 7.28 -40.45 -7.28
N LEU A 1052 7.47 -39.69 -6.20
CA LEU A 1052 7.33 -40.20 -4.84
C LEU A 1052 5.86 -40.53 -4.51
N THR A 1053 4.91 -39.86 -5.15
CA THR A 1053 3.47 -40.01 -4.87
C THR A 1053 2.74 -40.93 -5.87
N GLY A 1054 3.27 -41.10 -7.08
CA GLY A 1054 2.58 -41.77 -8.18
C GLY A 1054 1.48 -40.92 -8.82
N LEU A 1055 1.41 -39.63 -8.50
CA LEU A 1055 0.38 -38.70 -9.00
C LEU A 1055 0.97 -37.80 -10.07
N GLU A 1056 0.32 -37.71 -11.23
CA GLU A 1056 0.62 -36.66 -12.21
C GLU A 1056 0.15 -35.32 -11.63
N LEU A 1057 1.06 -34.35 -11.54
CA LEU A 1057 0.80 -33.00 -11.04
C LEU A 1057 1.09 -32.00 -12.17
N TYR A 1058 2.02 -31.08 -11.96
CA TYR A 1058 2.33 -29.98 -12.88
C TYR A 1058 3.81 -29.91 -13.27
N ALA A 1059 4.56 -30.99 -13.12
CA ALA A 1059 5.95 -30.99 -13.58
C ALA A 1059 6.01 -30.83 -15.11
N ALA A 1060 7.06 -30.15 -15.59
CA ALA A 1060 7.27 -29.98 -17.03
C ALA A 1060 7.47 -31.31 -17.79
N ARG A 1061 7.77 -32.39 -17.06
CA ARG A 1061 7.98 -33.74 -17.57
C ARG A 1061 6.82 -34.62 -17.14
N THR A 1062 6.20 -35.32 -18.10
CA THR A 1062 5.16 -36.33 -17.82
C THR A 1062 5.66 -37.45 -16.92
N LEU A 1063 4.84 -37.84 -15.95
CA LEU A 1063 5.12 -38.95 -15.04
C LEU A 1063 5.23 -40.26 -15.81
N SER A 1064 6.24 -41.07 -15.47
CA SER A 1064 6.37 -42.43 -16.00
C SER A 1064 5.95 -43.48 -14.96
N GLY A 1065 4.80 -44.12 -15.17
CA GLY A 1065 4.21 -45.05 -14.19
C GLY A 1065 3.36 -44.34 -13.14
N ASP A 1066 2.44 -45.06 -12.51
CA ASP A 1066 1.36 -44.53 -11.64
C ASP A 1066 1.49 -44.98 -10.18
N ALA A 1067 2.53 -45.76 -9.84
CA ALA A 1067 2.80 -46.19 -8.48
C ALA A 1067 3.78 -45.23 -7.78
N PRO A 1068 3.60 -44.95 -6.47
CA PRO A 1068 4.58 -44.21 -5.70
C PRO A 1068 5.93 -44.92 -5.71
N HIS A 1069 7.02 -44.16 -5.82
CA HIS A 1069 8.38 -44.68 -5.78
C HIS A 1069 9.04 -44.41 -4.41
N PRO A 1070 9.61 -45.43 -3.73
CA PRO A 1070 9.64 -46.84 -4.11
C PRO A 1070 8.31 -47.54 -3.79
N SER A 1071 7.83 -48.38 -4.71
CA SER A 1071 6.51 -49.00 -4.62
C SER A 1071 6.38 -50.08 -3.54
N GLU A 1072 7.47 -50.79 -3.24
CA GLU A 1072 7.48 -51.83 -2.20
C GLU A 1072 7.41 -51.25 -0.77
N ARG A 1073 8.00 -50.07 -0.57
CA ARG A 1073 8.09 -49.40 0.74
C ARG A 1073 8.01 -47.88 0.58
N PRO A 1074 6.81 -47.33 0.26
CA PRO A 1074 6.63 -45.90 0.12
C PRO A 1074 7.13 -45.12 1.35
N LEU A 1075 7.48 -43.86 1.14
CA LEU A 1075 7.88 -42.96 2.23
C LEU A 1075 6.75 -42.83 3.25
N ALA A 1076 7.14 -42.71 4.54
CA ALA A 1076 6.21 -42.27 5.55
C ALA A 1076 5.74 -40.83 5.27
N GLU A 1077 4.56 -40.46 5.75
CA GLU A 1077 3.99 -39.12 5.52
C GLU A 1077 4.93 -38.01 5.99
N GLU A 1078 5.57 -38.16 7.16
CA GLU A 1078 6.54 -37.20 7.69
C GLU A 1078 7.79 -37.07 6.80
N GLU A 1079 8.31 -38.18 6.27
CA GLU A 1079 9.46 -38.17 5.35
C GLU A 1079 9.11 -37.43 4.05
N LEU A 1080 7.92 -37.69 3.50
CA LEU A 1080 7.43 -37.04 2.28
C LEU A 1080 7.17 -35.54 2.50
N VAL A 1081 6.50 -35.16 3.59
CA VAL A 1081 6.25 -33.75 3.93
C VAL A 1081 7.55 -33.00 4.17
N THR A 1082 8.57 -33.64 4.73
CA THR A 1082 9.91 -33.03 4.90
C THR A 1082 10.54 -32.71 3.55
N ILE A 1083 10.47 -33.63 2.57
CA ILE A 1083 10.94 -33.37 1.21
C ILE A 1083 10.13 -32.26 0.53
N ILE A 1084 8.80 -32.27 0.66
CA ILE A 1084 7.90 -31.23 0.13
C ILE A 1084 8.30 -29.86 0.69
N ARG A 1085 8.45 -29.73 2.01
CA ARG A 1085 8.83 -28.48 2.67
C ARG A 1085 10.22 -28.01 2.26
N TRP A 1086 11.18 -28.91 2.09
CA TRP A 1086 12.50 -28.54 1.56
C TRP A 1086 12.41 -27.92 0.16
N ILE A 1087 11.60 -28.49 -0.74
CA ILE A 1087 11.37 -27.95 -2.08
C ILE A 1087 10.66 -26.59 -2.01
N ASP A 1088 9.58 -26.51 -1.23
CA ASP A 1088 8.76 -25.30 -1.06
C ASP A 1088 9.51 -24.14 -0.36
N LEU A 1089 10.64 -24.45 0.30
CA LEU A 1089 11.56 -23.46 0.88
C LEU A 1089 12.76 -23.15 -0.04
N GLY A 1090 12.75 -23.61 -1.30
CA GLY A 1090 13.77 -23.30 -2.31
C GLY A 1090 14.91 -24.31 -2.43
N ALA A 1091 14.75 -25.52 -1.87
CA ALA A 1091 15.68 -26.64 -1.97
C ALA A 1091 17.14 -26.26 -1.61
N SER A 1092 17.33 -25.68 -0.42
CA SER A 1092 18.64 -25.21 0.06
C SER A 1092 19.49 -26.34 0.68
N ARG A 1093 20.82 -26.24 0.58
CA ARG A 1093 21.75 -27.34 0.95
C ARG A 1093 22.12 -27.37 2.43
N HIS A 1094 22.83 -26.36 2.88
CA HIS A 1094 23.24 -26.19 4.27
C HIS A 1094 23.24 -24.71 4.61
N ASN A 1095 22.97 -24.36 5.85
CA ASN A 1095 23.61 -23.20 6.45
C ASN A 1095 24.39 -23.75 7.64
N ASP A 1096 25.71 -23.57 7.62
CA ASP A 1096 26.47 -23.70 8.86
C ASP A 1096 25.81 -22.79 9.91
N GLU A 1097 25.88 -23.20 11.17
CA GLU A 1097 25.35 -22.45 12.31
C GLU A 1097 25.98 -21.05 12.39
N ALA A 1098 25.48 -20.09 11.63
CA ALA A 1098 25.46 -18.69 12.05
C ALA A 1098 24.26 -18.55 12.99
N THR A 1099 24.54 -18.76 14.28
CA THR A 1099 23.63 -18.60 15.42
C THR A 1099 23.26 -17.12 15.62
N PRO A 1100 22.22 -16.86 16.44
CA PRO A 1100 20.80 -16.77 16.09
C PRO A 1100 20.46 -15.56 15.22
#